data_AF-A0A151ZCN7-F1
#
_entry.id   AF-A0A151ZCN7-F1
#
_cell.length_a   1.000
_cell.length_b   1.000
_cell.length_c   1.000
_cell.angle_alpha   90.00
_cell.angle_beta   90.00
_cell.angle_gamma   90.00
#
_symmetry.space_group_name_H-M   'P 1'
#
loop_
_entity.id
_entity.type
_entity.pdbx_description
1 polymer ?
#
loop_
_entity_poly.entity_id
_entity_poly.type
_entity_poly.pdbx_seq_one_letter_code
_entity_poly.pdbx_strand_id
1 'polypeptide(L)'
;MLSKLPKDVYEKSTGTATKKLLLSIGLVSVGVILVHMLPWYLLPIGWVIMGTACCGLFAIGYACGNDLFFKNKGINYLVGTLCMLPLMYPLEYWKNKIDEKAGKTRNLVSKLAMGHFWWLSSIIQWVNSNFTFNFSAQMIASVSILYVFIALFFPLMTYGFGLWGLFKFYIIPLFVYHFWMSTFIKASNLSFINDSPTFFTFPKWVQYLTQDFNIGLTLTHLSNNLRVPPSYKWKEAYMVLKEECKNITELSFSDILTKIEPAIIKSIEPKNQTLSVEFESSTTSTTPAAAKKPSKFDGLPWYSKVQWTTTIFITLTPILSIYGMATTDFHVKTYITAFLSYYIAGIGITAGYHRLFSHRSYDATWPVRVVLTLMGSTAFEMSVIDWCHDHRAHHRFTDTDKDPYNVKKGFFWAHMGWLIFKREEEPDADVTDLKNDWVLYYQHKYYMLLSFGLGIFLPMWICGNYWGDWRGGFFVAGIASKVLMMQCTFCINSLAHYLGEATYTDQRSPRDSAITSLVTFGEGYHNFHHEFPYDYRNGIHLSAYDPGKWLICFLSWFGLTYNLKRFPAELFVKGKIQMAEKKIQEQRKALFWGKDISQLPSYTRAQVKEMVQKEKKQWIIISDVVYDLAEFNYHPGGQQFIDDYIGKDATKAFNGVVYDHSFAARNILDTMRVGLLVN
;
A
#
# COMPACT_ATOMS: atom_id res chain seq x y z
N MET A 1 -35.94 -4.72 5.19
CA MET A 1 -35.61 -5.58 4.02
C MET A 1 -35.76 -7.06 4.33
N LEU A 2 -35.05 -7.62 5.31
CA LEU A 2 -35.12 -9.07 5.63
C LEU A 2 -36.51 -9.58 6.05
N SER A 3 -37.39 -8.70 6.54
CA SER A 3 -38.79 -9.02 6.84
C SER A 3 -39.62 -9.40 5.60
N LYS A 4 -39.15 -9.10 4.39
CA LYS A 4 -39.80 -9.48 3.13
C LYS A 4 -39.46 -10.90 2.67
N LEU A 5 -38.48 -11.55 3.31
CA LEU A 5 -38.11 -12.92 2.96
C LEU A 5 -39.18 -13.92 3.43
N PRO A 6 -39.56 -14.90 2.60
CA PRO A 6 -40.54 -15.91 2.98
C PRO A 6 -39.98 -16.84 4.07
N LYS A 7 -40.88 -17.44 4.87
CA LYS A 7 -40.52 -18.18 6.09
C LYS A 7 -39.66 -19.42 5.79
N ASP A 8 -39.92 -20.07 4.67
CA ASP A 8 -39.21 -21.25 4.19
C ASP A 8 -37.72 -20.97 3.95
N VAL A 9 -37.35 -19.77 3.50
CA VAL A 9 -35.94 -19.35 3.32
C VAL A 9 -35.14 -19.41 4.63
N TYR A 10 -35.80 -19.33 5.79
CA TYR A 10 -35.16 -19.44 7.10
C TYR A 10 -35.06 -20.87 7.66
N GLU A 11 -35.66 -21.84 6.99
CA GLU A 11 -35.69 -23.23 7.46
C GLU A 11 -34.37 -23.95 7.23
N LYS A 12 -33.85 -24.54 8.31
CA LYS A 12 -32.63 -25.33 8.27
C LYS A 12 -32.91 -26.77 7.83
N SER A 13 -32.02 -27.35 7.04
CA SER A 13 -32.06 -28.75 6.58
C SER A 13 -30.70 -29.38 6.81
N THR A 14 -30.65 -30.39 7.68
CA THR A 14 -29.42 -31.15 7.93
C THR A 14 -28.92 -31.82 6.66
N GLY A 15 -29.81 -32.40 5.85
CA GLY A 15 -29.43 -33.04 4.59
C GLY A 15 -28.80 -32.07 3.58
N THR A 16 -29.35 -30.86 3.46
CA THR A 16 -28.78 -29.82 2.58
C THR A 16 -27.44 -29.30 3.10
N ALA A 17 -27.33 -29.07 4.41
CA ALA A 17 -26.09 -28.66 5.06
C ALA A 17 -24.98 -29.70 4.86
N THR A 18 -25.28 -31.00 5.05
CA THR A 18 -24.32 -32.09 4.83
C THR A 18 -23.87 -32.15 3.37
N LYS A 19 -24.78 -32.05 2.39
CA LYS A 19 -24.41 -32.02 0.96
C LYS A 19 -23.47 -30.86 0.64
N LYS A 20 -23.72 -29.67 1.21
CA LYS A 20 -22.89 -28.48 1.02
C LYS A 20 -21.52 -28.60 1.70
N LEU A 21 -21.44 -29.24 2.85
CA LEU A 21 -20.19 -29.58 3.52
C LEU A 21 -19.35 -30.52 2.67
N LEU A 22 -19.94 -31.63 2.22
CA LEU A 22 -19.25 -32.62 1.37
C LEU A 22 -18.78 -32.01 0.05
N LEU A 23 -19.60 -31.14 -0.55
CA LEU A 23 -19.20 -30.39 -1.75
C LEU A 23 -17.95 -29.54 -1.48
N SER A 24 -17.92 -28.78 -0.37
CA SER A 24 -16.76 -27.93 -0.06
C SER A 24 -15.48 -28.73 0.15
N ILE A 25 -15.59 -29.84 0.89
CA ILE A 25 -14.46 -30.75 1.12
C ILE A 25 -13.98 -31.33 -0.21
N GLY A 26 -14.91 -31.78 -1.06
CA GLY A 26 -14.59 -32.29 -2.40
C GLY A 26 -13.88 -31.26 -3.27
N LEU A 27 -14.31 -30.00 -3.27
CA LEU A 27 -13.67 -28.94 -4.06
C LEU A 27 -12.25 -28.63 -3.59
N VAL A 28 -12.00 -28.62 -2.27
CA VAL A 28 -10.64 -28.48 -1.73
C VAL A 28 -9.78 -29.68 -2.09
N SER A 29 -10.30 -30.90 -1.97
CA SER A 29 -9.60 -32.13 -2.37
C SER A 29 -9.22 -32.13 -3.85
N VAL A 30 -10.12 -31.68 -4.74
CA VAL A 30 -9.79 -31.49 -6.17
C VAL A 30 -8.64 -30.49 -6.33
N GLY A 31 -8.65 -29.38 -5.61
CA GLY A 31 -7.54 -28.43 -5.60
C GLY A 31 -6.21 -29.07 -5.18
N VAL A 32 -6.21 -29.88 -4.12
CA VAL A 32 -5.01 -30.61 -3.66
C VAL A 32 -4.52 -31.59 -4.72
N ILE A 33 -5.43 -32.35 -5.34
CA ILE A 33 -5.10 -33.29 -6.42
C ILE A 33 -4.50 -32.55 -7.62
N LEU A 34 -5.07 -31.42 -8.01
CA LEU A 34 -4.53 -30.59 -9.09
C LEU A 34 -3.13 -30.08 -8.75
N VAL A 35 -2.92 -29.54 -7.55
CA VAL A 35 -1.58 -29.10 -7.11
C VAL A 35 -0.59 -30.28 -7.11
N HIS A 36 -1.03 -31.48 -6.73
CA HIS A 36 -0.16 -32.66 -6.76
C HIS A 36 0.22 -33.07 -8.19
N MET A 37 -0.78 -33.22 -9.07
CA MET A 37 -0.62 -33.80 -10.41
C MET A 37 -0.13 -32.82 -11.48
N LEU A 38 -0.40 -31.52 -11.32
CA LEU A 38 -0.03 -30.54 -12.33
C LEU A 38 1.49 -30.34 -12.34
N PRO A 39 2.10 -30.24 -13.54
CA PRO A 39 3.50 -29.85 -13.66
C PRO A 39 3.68 -28.42 -13.12
N TRP A 40 4.91 -28.09 -12.71
CA TRP A 40 5.19 -26.86 -11.96
C TRP A 40 4.68 -25.57 -12.64
N TYR A 41 4.68 -25.53 -13.97
CA TYR A 41 4.21 -24.38 -14.77
C TYR A 41 2.68 -24.24 -14.84
N LEU A 42 1.91 -25.29 -14.53
CA LEU A 42 0.45 -25.24 -14.39
C LEU A 42 -0.02 -25.16 -12.94
N LEU A 43 0.89 -25.23 -11.96
CA LEU A 43 0.55 -25.08 -10.54
C LEU A 43 -0.26 -23.84 -10.21
N PRO A 44 -0.10 -22.67 -10.87
CA PRO A 44 -0.97 -21.53 -10.63
C PRO A 44 -2.46 -21.85 -10.77
N ILE A 45 -2.85 -22.73 -11.69
CA ILE A 45 -4.25 -23.16 -11.84
C ILE A 45 -4.71 -23.93 -10.61
N GLY A 46 -3.91 -24.92 -10.17
CA GLY A 46 -4.19 -25.71 -8.98
C GLY A 46 -4.25 -24.83 -7.71
N TRP A 47 -3.34 -23.88 -7.57
CA TRP A 47 -3.31 -22.93 -6.45
C TRP A 47 -4.51 -22.01 -6.43
N VAL A 48 -4.92 -21.46 -7.59
CA VAL A 48 -6.10 -20.62 -7.71
C VAL A 48 -7.34 -21.41 -7.28
N ILE A 49 -7.52 -22.63 -7.79
CA ILE A 49 -8.68 -23.47 -7.44
C ILE A 49 -8.66 -23.83 -5.95
N MET A 50 -7.53 -24.32 -5.43
CA MET A 50 -7.39 -24.75 -4.04
C MET A 50 -7.63 -23.60 -3.05
N GLY A 51 -6.97 -22.46 -3.25
CA GLY A 51 -7.11 -21.30 -2.37
C GLY A 51 -8.51 -20.68 -2.43
N THR A 52 -9.14 -20.65 -3.60
CA THR A 52 -10.53 -20.18 -3.73
C THR A 52 -11.50 -21.15 -3.05
N ALA A 53 -11.33 -22.47 -3.21
CA ALA A 53 -12.15 -23.48 -2.54
C ALA A 53 -12.00 -23.44 -1.01
N CYS A 54 -10.83 -23.07 -0.50
CA CYS A 54 -10.60 -22.83 0.94
C CYS A 54 -11.49 -21.71 1.51
N CYS A 55 -11.89 -20.73 0.69
CA CYS A 55 -12.88 -19.72 1.10
C CYS A 55 -14.28 -20.34 1.32
N GLY A 56 -14.61 -21.43 0.62
CA GLY A 56 -15.84 -22.19 0.86
C GLY A 56 -15.84 -22.89 2.22
N LEU A 57 -14.71 -23.47 2.63
CA LEU A 57 -14.55 -24.03 3.99
C LEU A 57 -14.71 -22.94 5.05
N PHE A 58 -14.11 -21.77 4.80
CA PHE A 58 -14.28 -20.61 5.67
C PHE A 58 -15.74 -20.18 5.79
N ALA A 59 -16.46 -20.11 4.67
CA ALA A 59 -17.87 -19.73 4.64
C ALA A 59 -18.74 -20.67 5.51
N ILE A 60 -18.45 -21.97 5.46
CA ILE A 60 -19.10 -22.97 6.33
C ILE A 60 -18.72 -22.76 7.79
N GLY A 61 -17.43 -22.56 8.09
CA GLY A 61 -16.97 -22.32 9.46
C GLY A 61 -17.59 -21.06 10.06
N TYR A 62 -17.68 -19.98 9.29
CA TYR A 62 -18.35 -18.73 9.64
C TYR A 62 -19.84 -18.95 9.91
N ALA A 63 -20.53 -19.68 9.03
CA ALA A 63 -21.95 -20.00 9.20
C ALA A 63 -22.18 -20.88 10.44
N CYS A 64 -21.32 -21.85 10.71
CA CYS A 64 -21.37 -22.66 11.92
C CYS A 64 -21.13 -21.83 13.17
N GLY A 65 -20.18 -20.90 13.14
CA GLY A 65 -19.91 -19.96 14.23
C GLY A 65 -21.15 -19.14 14.60
N ASN A 66 -21.92 -18.70 13.61
CA ASN A 66 -23.13 -17.90 13.80
C ASN A 66 -24.42 -18.73 13.97
N ASP A 67 -24.33 -20.05 14.16
CA ASP A 67 -25.48 -20.95 14.19
C ASP A 67 -26.39 -20.82 12.95
N LEU A 68 -25.82 -20.67 11.76
CA LEU A 68 -26.52 -20.50 10.47
C LEU A 68 -26.45 -21.74 9.57
N PHE A 69 -25.85 -22.85 10.02
CA PHE A 69 -25.64 -24.02 9.15
C PHE A 69 -26.51 -25.23 9.54
N PHE A 70 -26.18 -25.94 10.61
CA PHE A 70 -26.98 -27.04 11.14
C PHE A 70 -28.04 -26.58 12.15
N LYS A 71 -29.06 -27.44 12.35
CA LYS A 71 -30.05 -27.28 13.43
C LYS A 71 -29.41 -27.46 14.81
N ASN A 72 -28.50 -28.43 14.93
CA ASN A 72 -27.85 -28.76 16.19
C ASN A 72 -26.58 -27.90 16.39
N LYS A 73 -26.50 -27.20 17.52
CA LYS A 73 -25.37 -26.32 17.87
C LYS A 73 -24.05 -27.06 18.11
N GLY A 74 -24.11 -28.27 18.68
CA GLY A 74 -22.93 -29.12 18.87
C GLY A 74 -22.32 -29.56 17.54
N ILE A 75 -23.16 -29.90 16.55
CA ILE A 75 -22.69 -30.21 15.20
C ILE A 75 -22.07 -28.97 14.54
N ASN A 76 -22.67 -27.78 14.69
CA ASN A 76 -22.04 -26.53 14.24
C ASN A 76 -20.67 -26.32 14.88
N TYR A 77 -20.55 -26.52 16.20
CA TYR A 77 -19.26 -26.35 16.89
C TYR A 77 -18.19 -27.28 16.32
N LEU A 78 -18.51 -28.57 16.18
CA LEU A 78 -17.57 -29.58 15.68
C LEU A 78 -17.17 -29.30 14.22
N VAL A 79 -18.15 -29.15 13.33
CA VAL A 79 -17.90 -28.93 11.90
C VAL A 79 -17.19 -27.60 11.68
N GLY A 80 -17.63 -26.54 12.36
CA GLY A 80 -17.00 -25.22 12.26
C GLY A 80 -15.54 -25.24 12.69
N THR A 81 -15.21 -25.97 13.77
CA THR A 81 -13.83 -26.10 14.25
C THR A 81 -12.98 -26.81 13.20
N LEU A 82 -13.45 -27.95 12.68
CA LEU A 82 -12.72 -28.72 11.67
C LEU A 82 -12.51 -27.93 10.37
N CYS A 83 -13.51 -27.18 9.90
CA CYS A 83 -13.38 -26.36 8.68
C CYS A 83 -12.38 -25.20 8.84
N MET A 84 -12.14 -24.74 10.06
CA MET A 84 -11.23 -23.61 10.33
C MET A 84 -9.76 -24.05 10.55
N LEU A 85 -9.50 -25.33 10.84
CA LEU A 85 -8.13 -25.84 11.06
C LEU A 85 -7.18 -25.61 9.86
N PRO A 86 -7.54 -25.97 8.61
CA PRO A 86 -6.65 -25.73 7.47
C PRO A 86 -6.36 -24.25 7.22
N LEU A 87 -7.29 -23.39 7.65
CA LEU A 87 -7.20 -21.93 7.50
C LEU A 87 -6.49 -21.26 8.68
N MET A 88 -6.10 -22.04 9.68
CA MET A 88 -5.51 -21.57 10.92
C MET A 88 -6.31 -20.46 11.61
N TYR A 89 -7.63 -20.63 11.68
CA TYR A 89 -8.53 -19.70 12.36
C TYR A 89 -9.12 -20.36 13.62
N PRO A 90 -9.15 -19.67 14.78
CA PRO A 90 -9.96 -20.13 15.90
C PRO A 90 -11.44 -19.87 15.61
N LEU A 91 -12.32 -20.89 15.77
CA LEU A 91 -13.75 -20.77 15.48
C LEU A 91 -14.41 -19.70 16.36
N GLU A 92 -14.07 -19.70 17.65
CA GLU A 92 -14.69 -18.84 18.67
C GLU A 92 -14.43 -17.34 18.43
N TYR A 93 -13.40 -17.00 17.63
CA TYR A 93 -13.17 -15.62 17.20
C TYR A 93 -14.37 -15.03 16.46
N TRP A 94 -15.09 -15.86 15.69
CA TRP A 94 -16.26 -15.44 14.90
C TRP A 94 -17.56 -15.39 15.71
N LYS A 95 -17.57 -15.88 16.95
CA LYS A 95 -18.75 -15.90 17.84
C LYS A 95 -18.82 -14.72 18.79
N ASN A 96 -17.68 -14.24 19.27
CA ASN A 96 -17.65 -13.20 20.30
C ASN A 96 -17.94 -11.81 19.72
N LYS A 97 -19.00 -11.16 20.21
CA LYS A 97 -19.25 -9.73 19.94
C LYS A 97 -18.39 -8.86 20.85
N ILE A 98 -17.23 -8.47 20.30
CA ILE A 98 -16.43 -7.27 20.59
C ILE A 98 -15.82 -7.14 21.99
N ASP A 99 -14.49 -7.16 22.03
CA ASP A 99 -13.65 -6.52 23.04
C ASP A 99 -13.14 -5.17 22.49
N GLU A 100 -12.79 -4.20 23.34
CA GLU A 100 -12.40 -2.84 22.95
C GLU A 100 -11.13 -2.83 22.06
N LYS A 101 -10.21 -3.78 22.28
CA LYS A 101 -9.05 -4.05 21.40
C LYS A 101 -9.47 -4.52 20.00
N ALA A 102 -10.55 -5.29 19.89
CA ALA A 102 -11.08 -5.72 18.59
C ALA A 102 -11.64 -4.54 17.78
N GLY A 103 -12.09 -3.46 18.45
CA GLY A 103 -12.52 -2.22 17.80
C GLY A 103 -11.39 -1.50 17.04
N LYS A 104 -10.20 -1.38 17.65
CA LYS A 104 -9.03 -0.76 16.99
C LYS A 104 -8.56 -1.55 15.78
N THR A 105 -8.46 -2.88 15.89
CA THR A 105 -8.06 -3.71 14.75
C THR A 105 -9.13 -3.75 13.67
N ARG A 106 -10.42 -3.79 14.02
CA ARG A 106 -11.51 -3.68 13.04
C ARG A 106 -11.45 -2.38 12.25
N ASN A 107 -11.14 -1.26 12.91
CA ASN A 107 -10.92 0.02 12.23
C ASN A 107 -9.71 -0.02 11.31
N LEU A 108 -8.61 -0.67 11.71
CA LEU A 108 -7.44 -0.85 10.85
C LEU A 108 -7.75 -1.72 9.62
N VAL A 109 -8.39 -2.87 9.82
CA VAL A 109 -8.80 -3.80 8.74
C VAL A 109 -9.77 -3.11 7.78
N SER A 110 -10.73 -2.34 8.28
CA SER A 110 -11.66 -1.57 7.45
C SER A 110 -10.93 -0.48 6.64
N LYS A 111 -10.04 0.30 7.28
CA LYS A 111 -9.21 1.30 6.59
C LYS A 111 -8.33 0.67 5.51
N LEU A 112 -7.70 -0.47 5.81
CA LEU A 112 -6.90 -1.21 4.84
C LEU A 112 -7.75 -1.69 3.66
N ALA A 113 -8.92 -2.28 3.94
CA ALA A 113 -9.83 -2.81 2.93
C ALA A 113 -10.35 -1.74 1.97
N MET A 114 -10.43 -0.49 2.44
CA MET A 114 -10.86 0.66 1.64
C MET A 114 -9.72 1.35 0.88
N GLY A 115 -8.46 1.04 1.23
CA GLY A 115 -7.26 1.65 0.63
C GLY A 115 -6.62 0.83 -0.50
N HIS A 116 -5.44 1.28 -0.91
CA HIS A 116 -4.64 0.65 -1.98
C HIS A 116 -4.13 -0.76 -1.62
N PHE A 117 -3.95 -1.04 -0.32
CA PHE A 117 -3.46 -2.33 0.20
C PHE A 117 -4.59 -3.24 0.67
N TRP A 118 -5.78 -3.11 0.10
CA TRP A 118 -6.95 -3.88 0.53
C TRP A 118 -6.72 -5.39 0.54
N TRP A 119 -5.85 -5.91 -0.35
CA TRP A 119 -5.52 -7.32 -0.44
C TRP A 119 -4.78 -7.89 0.79
N LEU A 120 -4.24 -7.03 1.68
CA LEU A 120 -3.65 -7.42 2.97
C LEU A 120 -4.65 -7.52 4.12
N SER A 121 -5.89 -7.05 3.94
CA SER A 121 -6.87 -6.90 5.04
C SER A 121 -7.15 -8.22 5.76
N SER A 122 -7.30 -9.32 5.01
CA SER A 122 -7.52 -10.65 5.58
C SER A 122 -6.31 -11.20 6.32
N ILE A 123 -5.08 -10.89 5.89
CA ILE A 123 -3.86 -11.32 6.59
C ILE A 123 -3.77 -10.64 7.95
N ILE A 124 -4.00 -9.33 8.00
CA ILE A 124 -4.00 -8.58 9.26
C ILE A 124 -5.11 -9.07 10.20
N GLN A 125 -6.31 -9.33 9.66
CA GLN A 125 -7.41 -9.90 10.44
C GLN A 125 -7.08 -11.30 10.97
N TRP A 126 -6.42 -12.15 10.16
CA TRP A 126 -6.02 -13.50 10.52
C TRP A 126 -4.92 -13.55 11.57
N VAL A 127 -3.90 -12.68 11.45
CA VAL A 127 -2.88 -12.55 12.49
C VAL A 127 -3.55 -12.12 13.79
N ASN A 128 -4.38 -11.09 13.74
CA ASN A 128 -5.05 -10.59 14.94
C ASN A 128 -5.94 -11.65 15.60
N SER A 129 -6.70 -12.44 14.82
CA SER A 129 -7.56 -13.50 15.37
C SER A 129 -6.79 -14.57 16.15
N ASN A 130 -5.52 -14.79 15.82
CA ASN A 130 -4.66 -15.76 16.48
C ASN A 130 -3.96 -15.23 17.75
N PHE A 131 -4.00 -13.92 18.00
CA PHE A 131 -3.30 -13.27 19.13
C PHE A 131 -4.19 -12.42 20.03
N THR A 132 -5.43 -12.09 19.61
CA THR A 132 -6.37 -11.30 20.43
C THR A 132 -7.66 -12.06 20.66
N PHE A 133 -7.81 -12.65 21.85
CA PHE A 133 -9.02 -13.35 22.26
C PHE A 133 -9.23 -13.28 23.77
N ASN A 134 -10.48 -13.43 24.20
CA ASN A 134 -10.85 -13.53 25.60
C ASN A 134 -10.62 -14.97 26.09
N PHE A 135 -10.14 -15.14 27.32
CA PHE A 135 -9.87 -16.44 27.93
C PHE A 135 -11.14 -17.16 28.42
N SER A 136 -12.15 -17.31 27.55
CA SER A 136 -13.29 -18.19 27.84
C SER A 136 -12.89 -19.66 27.66
N ALA A 137 -13.50 -20.57 28.42
CA ALA A 137 -13.20 -22.00 28.34
C ALA A 137 -13.38 -22.57 26.91
N GLN A 138 -14.41 -22.11 26.20
CA GLN A 138 -14.69 -22.51 24.81
C GLN A 138 -13.64 -21.97 23.83
N MET A 139 -13.16 -20.72 24.03
CA MET A 139 -12.08 -20.14 23.23
C MET A 139 -10.77 -20.90 23.46
N ILE A 140 -10.43 -21.17 24.71
CA ILE A 140 -9.22 -21.93 25.08
C ILE A 140 -9.26 -23.32 24.41
N ALA A 141 -10.40 -24.00 24.43
CA ALA A 141 -10.56 -25.30 23.76
C ALA A 141 -10.36 -25.18 22.23
N SER A 142 -11.00 -24.22 21.58
CA SER A 142 -10.88 -24.00 20.12
C SER A 142 -9.44 -23.66 19.71
N VAL A 143 -8.79 -22.76 20.46
CA VAL A 143 -7.40 -22.35 20.27
C VAL A 143 -6.46 -23.52 20.50
N SER A 144 -6.66 -24.31 21.55
CA SER A 144 -5.82 -25.47 21.86
C SER A 144 -5.85 -26.51 20.74
N ILE A 145 -7.05 -26.85 20.22
CA ILE A 145 -7.20 -27.77 19.08
C ILE A 145 -6.46 -27.22 17.85
N LEU A 146 -6.58 -25.92 17.57
CA LEU A 146 -5.88 -25.28 16.47
C LEU A 146 -4.35 -25.37 16.60
N TYR A 147 -3.80 -25.01 17.76
CA TYR A 147 -2.35 -25.00 17.94
C TYR A 147 -1.75 -26.42 18.00
N VAL A 148 -2.50 -27.41 18.51
CA VAL A 148 -2.12 -28.83 18.37
C VAL A 148 -2.09 -29.25 16.90
N PHE A 149 -3.10 -28.85 16.11
CA PHE A 149 -3.10 -29.11 14.66
C PHE A 149 -1.88 -28.45 13.98
N ILE A 150 -1.59 -27.18 14.27
CA ILE A 150 -0.42 -26.45 13.74
C ILE A 150 0.89 -27.16 14.09
N ALA A 151 1.06 -27.54 15.36
CA ALA A 151 2.26 -28.21 15.86
C ALA A 151 2.51 -29.57 15.22
N LEU A 152 1.46 -30.25 14.74
CA LEU A 152 1.57 -31.51 13.99
C LEU A 152 1.70 -31.28 12.48
N PHE A 153 0.91 -30.37 11.92
CA PHE A 153 0.79 -30.16 10.49
C PHE A 153 2.11 -29.72 9.85
N PHE A 154 2.77 -28.68 10.39
CA PHE A 154 3.99 -28.15 9.79
C PHE A 154 5.15 -29.15 9.81
N PRO A 155 5.47 -29.84 10.93
CA PRO A 155 6.49 -30.87 10.94
C PRO A 155 6.16 -32.04 10.02
N LEU A 156 4.93 -32.56 10.03
CA LEU A 156 4.54 -33.69 9.18
C LEU A 156 4.60 -33.34 7.69
N MET A 157 4.13 -32.15 7.31
CA MET A 157 4.19 -31.67 5.92
C MET A 157 5.63 -31.50 5.45
N THR A 158 6.48 -30.91 6.30
CA THR A 158 7.89 -30.68 5.99
C THR A 158 8.67 -31.99 5.93
N TYR A 159 8.38 -32.93 6.83
CA TYR A 159 8.98 -34.27 6.82
C TYR A 159 8.56 -35.07 5.59
N GLY A 160 7.28 -35.06 5.24
CA GLY A 160 6.74 -35.85 4.12
C GLY A 160 7.05 -35.28 2.73
N PHE A 161 7.07 -33.97 2.57
CA PHE A 161 7.14 -33.30 1.26
C PHE A 161 8.23 -32.23 1.15
N GLY A 162 9.05 -32.04 2.19
CA GLY A 162 10.06 -30.99 2.27
C GLY A 162 9.46 -29.58 2.37
N LEU A 163 10.34 -28.58 2.44
CA LEU A 163 9.95 -27.16 2.43
C LEU A 163 9.20 -26.79 1.14
N TRP A 164 9.54 -27.43 0.01
CA TRP A 164 8.82 -27.25 -1.24
C TRP A 164 7.37 -27.72 -1.15
N GLY A 165 7.11 -28.86 -0.49
CA GLY A 165 5.76 -29.33 -0.23
C GLY A 165 4.94 -28.33 0.59
N LEU A 166 5.53 -27.77 1.64
CA LEU A 166 4.88 -26.72 2.43
C LEU A 166 4.54 -25.49 1.57
N PHE A 167 5.49 -25.04 0.74
CA PHE A 167 5.25 -23.91 -0.16
C PHE A 167 4.15 -24.20 -1.18
N LYS A 168 4.24 -25.37 -1.82
CA LYS A 168 3.37 -25.84 -2.91
C LYS A 168 1.94 -26.13 -2.45
N PHE A 169 1.76 -26.82 -1.33
CA PHE A 169 0.45 -27.28 -0.87
C PHE A 169 -0.21 -26.38 0.17
N TYR A 170 0.55 -25.47 0.79
CA TYR A 170 0.01 -24.63 1.86
C TYR A 170 0.20 -23.15 1.60
N ILE A 171 1.44 -22.67 1.49
CA ILE A 171 1.74 -21.22 1.47
C ILE A 171 1.07 -20.52 0.28
N ILE A 172 1.24 -21.02 -0.95
CA ILE A 172 0.67 -20.34 -2.12
C ILE A 172 -0.87 -20.42 -2.18
N PRO A 173 -1.51 -21.58 -1.96
CA PRO A 173 -2.97 -21.63 -1.79
C PRO A 173 -3.50 -20.70 -0.69
N LEU A 174 -2.76 -20.53 0.42
CA LEU A 174 -3.12 -19.60 1.49
C LEU A 174 -3.08 -18.14 1.04
N PHE A 175 -2.10 -17.74 0.21
CA PHE A 175 -2.09 -16.41 -0.41
C PHE A 175 -3.31 -16.16 -1.30
N VAL A 176 -3.69 -17.13 -2.13
CA VAL A 176 -4.90 -17.06 -2.96
C VAL A 176 -6.15 -16.95 -2.08
N TYR A 177 -6.23 -17.73 -1.00
CA TYR A 177 -7.31 -17.63 -0.02
C TYR A 177 -7.41 -16.20 0.57
N HIS A 178 -6.29 -15.64 1.03
CA HIS A 178 -6.29 -14.29 1.60
C HIS A 178 -6.61 -13.21 0.58
N PHE A 179 -6.22 -13.36 -0.68
CA PHE A 179 -6.62 -12.46 -1.75
C PHE A 179 -8.15 -12.38 -1.88
N TRP A 180 -8.83 -13.53 -1.98
CA TRP A 180 -10.28 -13.58 -2.07
C TRP A 180 -10.96 -13.11 -0.78
N MET A 181 -10.43 -13.50 0.37
CA MET A 181 -10.99 -13.09 1.66
C MET A 181 -10.88 -11.57 1.87
N SER A 182 -9.75 -10.97 1.50
CA SER A 182 -9.57 -9.52 1.46
C SER A 182 -10.53 -8.84 0.49
N THR A 183 -10.81 -9.47 -0.65
CA THR A 183 -11.83 -8.98 -1.60
C THR A 183 -13.21 -8.98 -0.98
N PHE A 184 -13.58 -10.04 -0.25
CA PHE A 184 -14.87 -10.13 0.45
C PHE A 184 -14.99 -9.11 1.57
N ILE A 185 -13.92 -8.88 2.35
CA ILE A 185 -13.88 -7.82 3.37
C ILE A 185 -14.09 -6.45 2.71
N LYS A 186 -13.40 -6.16 1.60
CA LYS A 186 -13.57 -4.91 0.86
C LYS A 186 -15.01 -4.75 0.35
N ALA A 187 -15.55 -5.77 -0.32
CA ALA A 187 -16.94 -5.79 -0.78
C ALA A 187 -17.91 -5.51 0.37
N SER A 188 -17.72 -6.15 1.52
CA SER A 188 -18.56 -5.95 2.70
C SER A 188 -18.49 -4.53 3.26
N ASN A 189 -17.35 -3.85 3.20
CA ASN A 189 -17.25 -2.44 3.62
C ASN A 189 -17.93 -1.52 2.60
N LEU A 190 -17.73 -1.76 1.30
CA LEU A 190 -18.36 -1.01 0.22
C LEU A 190 -19.89 -1.17 0.19
N SER A 191 -20.41 -2.32 0.62
CA SER A 191 -21.85 -2.63 0.64
C SER A 191 -22.71 -1.63 1.41
N PHE A 192 -22.13 -0.84 2.32
CA PHE A 192 -22.86 0.02 3.26
C PHE A 192 -22.38 1.48 3.30
N ILE A 193 -21.71 1.95 2.24
CA ILE A 193 -21.27 3.36 2.15
C ILE A 193 -22.44 4.29 1.82
N ASN A 194 -23.37 3.79 1.00
CA ASN A 194 -24.56 4.52 0.56
C ASN A 194 -25.77 4.10 1.42
N ASP A 195 -26.82 4.91 1.42
CA ASP A 195 -28.07 4.62 2.16
C ASP A 195 -28.79 3.34 1.68
N SER A 196 -28.39 2.82 0.52
CA SER A 196 -28.87 1.58 -0.09
C SER A 196 -27.83 0.46 -0.01
N PRO A 197 -28.21 -0.78 0.39
CA PRO A 197 -27.28 -1.89 0.42
C PRO A 197 -26.84 -2.27 -0.99
N THR A 198 -25.52 -2.40 -1.16
CA THR A 198 -24.91 -2.77 -2.43
C THR A 198 -24.47 -4.22 -2.41
N PHE A 199 -24.96 -5.03 -3.34
CA PHE A 199 -24.51 -6.40 -3.56
C PHE A 199 -23.51 -6.47 -4.71
N PHE A 200 -22.54 -7.37 -4.59
CA PHE A 200 -21.49 -7.54 -5.58
C PHE A 200 -21.62 -8.87 -6.32
N THR A 201 -21.55 -8.81 -7.64
CA THR A 201 -21.56 -9.98 -8.52
C THR A 201 -20.13 -10.42 -8.84
N PHE A 202 -19.79 -11.65 -8.49
CA PHE A 202 -18.47 -12.25 -8.70
C PHE A 202 -18.51 -13.22 -9.88
N PRO A 203 -17.35 -13.57 -10.48
CA PRO A 203 -17.30 -14.63 -11.49
C PRO A 203 -17.95 -15.92 -10.97
N LYS A 204 -18.75 -16.59 -11.81
CA LYS A 204 -19.57 -17.75 -11.40
C LYS A 204 -18.74 -18.86 -10.75
N TRP A 205 -17.52 -19.11 -11.26
CA TRP A 205 -16.62 -20.13 -10.70
C TRP A 205 -16.16 -19.75 -9.28
N VAL A 206 -15.93 -18.47 -9.00
CA VAL A 206 -15.58 -17.99 -7.65
C VAL A 206 -16.78 -18.18 -6.74
N GLN A 207 -17.96 -17.71 -7.11
CA GLN A 207 -19.17 -17.85 -6.30
C GLN A 207 -19.49 -19.31 -5.97
N TYR A 208 -19.28 -20.21 -6.93
CA TYR A 208 -19.44 -21.64 -6.73
C TYR A 208 -18.44 -22.21 -5.73
N LEU A 209 -17.14 -21.92 -5.90
CA LEU A 209 -16.07 -22.38 -5.00
C LEU A 209 -16.17 -21.79 -3.59
N THR A 210 -16.66 -20.55 -3.47
CA THR A 210 -16.78 -19.83 -2.19
C THR A 210 -18.18 -19.91 -1.59
N GLN A 211 -19.08 -20.71 -2.16
CA GLN A 211 -20.46 -20.89 -1.70
C GLN A 211 -21.23 -19.58 -1.47
N ASP A 212 -21.15 -18.65 -2.42
CA ASP A 212 -21.86 -17.37 -2.38
C ASP A 212 -21.56 -16.52 -1.12
N PHE A 213 -20.36 -16.68 -0.53
CA PHE A 213 -19.97 -16.03 0.73
C PHE A 213 -20.09 -14.49 0.72
N ASN A 214 -19.82 -13.86 -0.42
CA ASN A 214 -20.01 -12.41 -0.62
C ASN A 214 -21.45 -11.96 -0.31
N ILE A 215 -22.45 -12.76 -0.68
CA ILE A 215 -23.86 -12.47 -0.41
C ILE A 215 -24.15 -12.63 1.09
N GLY A 216 -23.62 -13.68 1.71
CA GLY A 216 -23.79 -13.97 3.13
C GLY A 216 -23.28 -12.86 4.05
N LEU A 217 -22.14 -12.25 3.72
CA LEU A 217 -21.61 -11.11 4.46
C LEU A 217 -22.56 -9.91 4.45
N THR A 218 -23.02 -9.51 3.26
CA THR A 218 -23.97 -8.40 3.12
C THR A 218 -25.29 -8.69 3.85
N LEU A 219 -25.83 -9.91 3.74
CA LEU A 219 -27.05 -10.31 4.46
C LEU A 219 -26.86 -10.31 5.98
N THR A 220 -25.69 -10.71 6.48
CA THR A 220 -25.40 -10.71 7.92
C THR A 220 -25.26 -9.29 8.47
N HIS A 221 -24.64 -8.38 7.71
CA HIS A 221 -24.58 -6.97 8.08
C HIS A 221 -25.95 -6.28 8.04
N LEU A 222 -26.79 -6.61 7.06
CA LEU A 222 -28.17 -6.10 6.96
C LEU A 222 -29.05 -6.50 8.14
N SER A 223 -28.72 -7.58 8.85
CA SER A 223 -29.63 -8.14 9.82
C SER A 223 -29.72 -7.34 11.11
N ASN A 224 -28.69 -6.61 11.55
CA ASN A 224 -28.72 -5.78 12.76
C ASN A 224 -29.47 -6.46 13.96
N ASN A 225 -29.14 -7.74 14.23
CA ASN A 225 -29.79 -8.63 15.23
C ASN A 225 -31.10 -9.35 14.82
N LEU A 226 -31.50 -9.27 13.55
CA LEU A 226 -32.56 -10.12 12.97
C LEU A 226 -32.01 -11.48 12.52
N ARG A 227 -32.91 -12.45 12.35
CA ARG A 227 -32.57 -13.80 11.87
C ARG A 227 -31.98 -13.71 10.45
N VAL A 228 -30.89 -14.43 10.20
CA VAL A 228 -30.27 -14.56 8.86
C VAL A 228 -30.64 -15.93 8.28
N PRO A 229 -30.92 -16.05 6.97
CA PRO A 229 -31.10 -17.33 6.30
C PRO A 229 -29.87 -18.24 6.46
N PRO A 230 -30.05 -19.57 6.44
CA PRO A 230 -28.92 -20.49 6.46
C PRO A 230 -28.03 -20.30 5.22
N SER A 231 -26.73 -20.57 5.34
CA SER A 231 -25.76 -20.12 4.33
C SER A 231 -26.01 -20.68 2.93
N TYR A 232 -26.52 -21.91 2.84
CA TYR A 232 -26.88 -22.54 1.57
C TYR A 232 -28.15 -21.98 0.92
N LYS A 233 -28.82 -21.01 1.56
CA LYS A 233 -29.97 -20.24 1.03
C LYS A 233 -29.66 -18.75 0.83
N TRP A 234 -28.42 -18.29 0.98
CA TRP A 234 -28.08 -16.87 0.79
C TRP A 234 -28.41 -16.36 -0.61
N LYS A 235 -28.13 -17.16 -1.64
CA LYS A 235 -28.45 -16.80 -3.03
C LYS A 235 -29.95 -16.70 -3.26
N GLU A 236 -30.73 -17.63 -2.73
CA GLU A 236 -32.19 -17.61 -2.80
C GLU A 236 -32.75 -16.36 -2.11
N ALA A 237 -32.29 -16.07 -0.90
CA ALA A 237 -32.66 -14.86 -0.18
C ALA A 237 -32.32 -13.59 -0.96
N TYR A 238 -31.16 -13.54 -1.59
CA TYR A 238 -30.77 -12.42 -2.43
C TYR A 238 -31.70 -12.21 -3.63
N MET A 239 -32.08 -13.28 -4.34
CA MET A 239 -32.98 -13.19 -5.50
C MET A 239 -34.35 -12.64 -5.09
N VAL A 240 -34.90 -13.11 -3.97
CA VAL A 240 -36.16 -12.58 -3.42
C VAL A 240 -36.03 -11.10 -3.06
N LEU A 241 -34.95 -10.72 -2.37
CA LEU A 241 -34.73 -9.31 -2.00
C LEU A 241 -34.58 -8.42 -3.23
N LYS A 242 -33.94 -8.90 -4.29
CA LYS A 242 -33.76 -8.18 -5.56
C LYS A 242 -35.11 -7.90 -6.24
N GLU A 243 -36.04 -8.84 -6.19
CA GLU A 243 -37.39 -8.67 -6.75
C GLU A 243 -38.26 -7.75 -5.87
N GLU A 244 -38.17 -7.92 -4.55
CA GLU A 244 -39.05 -7.26 -3.57
C GLU A 244 -38.58 -5.85 -3.14
N CYS A 245 -37.31 -5.49 -3.35
CA CYS A 245 -36.74 -4.24 -2.87
C CYS A 245 -36.18 -3.38 -4.01
N LYS A 246 -36.85 -2.25 -4.29
CA LYS A 246 -36.43 -1.28 -5.32
C LYS A 246 -35.11 -0.54 -5.03
N ASN A 247 -34.58 -0.63 -3.80
CA ASN A 247 -33.45 0.15 -3.32
C ASN A 247 -32.15 -0.68 -3.17
N ILE A 248 -31.97 -1.76 -3.94
CA ILE A 248 -30.73 -2.54 -3.95
C ILE A 248 -29.85 -2.10 -5.11
N THR A 249 -28.59 -1.79 -4.83
CA THR A 249 -27.58 -1.51 -5.86
C THR A 249 -26.80 -2.78 -6.16
N GLU A 250 -26.52 -3.05 -7.44
CA GLU A 250 -25.65 -4.15 -7.87
C GLU A 250 -24.37 -3.59 -8.51
N LEU A 251 -23.22 -4.09 -8.09
CA LEU A 251 -21.93 -3.80 -8.69
C LEU A 251 -21.20 -5.06 -9.12
N SER A 252 -20.26 -4.91 -10.04
CA SER A 252 -19.42 -5.99 -10.56
C SER A 252 -18.17 -6.19 -9.71
N PHE A 253 -17.53 -7.35 -9.85
CA PHE A 253 -16.21 -7.59 -9.25
C PHE A 253 -15.15 -6.55 -9.68
N SER A 254 -15.18 -6.07 -10.92
CA SER A 254 -14.26 -5.01 -11.38
C SER A 254 -14.41 -3.72 -10.60
N ASP A 255 -15.62 -3.38 -10.15
CA ASP A 255 -15.85 -2.17 -9.34
C ASP A 255 -15.18 -2.27 -7.97
N ILE A 256 -14.98 -3.48 -7.43
CA ILE A 256 -14.25 -3.69 -6.17
C ILE A 256 -12.77 -3.36 -6.35
N LEU A 257 -12.20 -3.69 -7.51
CA LEU A 257 -10.78 -3.49 -7.80
C LEU A 257 -10.45 -2.01 -8.04
N THR A 258 -11.36 -1.25 -8.65
CA THR A 258 -11.15 0.14 -9.05
C THR A 258 -11.61 1.16 -8.01
N LYS A 259 -12.62 0.84 -7.20
CA LYS A 259 -13.09 1.75 -6.14
C LYS A 259 -12.12 1.73 -4.96
N ILE A 260 -11.41 2.84 -4.80
CA ILE A 260 -10.65 3.20 -3.60
C ILE A 260 -11.39 4.41 -3.06
N GLU A 261 -11.91 4.33 -1.84
CA GLU A 261 -12.49 5.52 -1.23
C GLU A 261 -11.31 6.40 -0.75
N PRO A 262 -11.32 7.71 -1.02
CA PRO A 262 -10.46 8.64 -0.29
C PRO A 262 -10.81 8.50 1.19
N ALA A 263 -9.80 8.26 2.02
CA ALA A 263 -9.97 8.03 3.46
C ALA A 263 -11.01 8.99 4.06
N ILE A 264 -12.06 8.40 4.64
CA ILE A 264 -13.21 9.01 5.30
C ILE A 264 -12.89 10.39 5.92
N ILE A 265 -13.38 11.45 5.27
CA ILE A 265 -13.94 12.64 5.93
C ILE A 265 -15.43 12.32 6.14
N LYS A 266 -15.81 11.80 7.32
CA LYS A 266 -17.20 11.86 7.81
C LYS A 266 -17.19 12.07 9.32
N SER A 267 -17.19 13.33 9.70
CA SER A 267 -18.17 13.89 10.63
C SER A 267 -17.99 15.40 10.64
N ILE A 268 -18.83 16.10 9.89
CA ILE A 268 -19.46 17.39 10.20
C ILE A 268 -20.43 17.60 9.05
N GLU A 269 -21.72 17.42 9.31
CA GLU A 269 -22.75 18.01 8.46
C GLU A 269 -22.55 19.52 8.47
N PRO A 270 -22.32 20.18 7.32
CA PRO A 270 -22.48 21.61 7.26
C PRO A 270 -23.98 21.88 7.34
N LYS A 271 -24.44 22.42 8.47
CA LYS A 271 -25.69 23.18 8.47
C LYS A 271 -25.52 24.27 7.41
N ASN A 272 -26.32 24.17 6.35
CA ASN A 272 -26.45 25.22 5.35
C ASN A 272 -26.85 26.54 6.04
N GLN A 273 -25.87 27.39 6.28
CA GLN A 273 -26.06 28.84 6.33
C GLN A 273 -25.37 29.41 5.09
N THR A 274 -26.19 29.68 4.09
CA THR A 274 -25.86 30.53 2.95
C THR A 274 -25.50 31.91 3.49
N LEU A 275 -24.20 32.17 3.61
CA LEU A 275 -23.66 33.53 3.65
C LEU A 275 -22.91 33.72 2.35
N SER A 276 -23.52 34.52 1.47
CA SER A 276 -22.89 35.06 0.27
C SER A 276 -21.70 35.93 0.69
N VAL A 277 -20.50 35.39 0.53
CA VAL A 277 -19.25 36.16 0.59
C VAL A 277 -18.80 36.34 -0.86
N GLU A 278 -18.93 37.56 -1.37
CA GLU A 278 -18.24 38.00 -2.57
C GLU A 278 -16.74 37.90 -2.31
N PHE A 279 -16.06 36.98 -2.99
CA PHE A 279 -14.62 36.99 -3.08
C PHE A 279 -14.23 38.05 -4.11
N GLU A 280 -13.60 39.13 -3.65
CA GLU A 280 -12.74 39.94 -4.51
C GLU A 280 -11.69 39.02 -5.12
N SER A 281 -11.73 38.91 -6.44
CA SER A 281 -10.74 38.20 -7.23
C SER A 281 -9.41 38.92 -7.09
N SER A 282 -8.54 38.42 -6.21
CA SER A 282 -7.11 38.67 -6.33
C SER A 282 -6.69 38.13 -7.70
N THR A 283 -6.33 39.05 -8.59
CA THR A 283 -5.82 38.81 -9.93
C THR A 283 -4.62 37.87 -9.87
N THR A 284 -4.89 36.57 -10.02
CA THR A 284 -3.90 35.63 -10.52
C THR A 284 -3.55 36.10 -11.92
N SER A 285 -2.33 36.61 -12.08
CA SER A 285 -1.72 36.81 -13.38
C SER A 285 -1.76 35.49 -14.13
N THR A 286 -2.79 35.29 -14.95
CA THR A 286 -2.87 34.24 -15.95
C THR A 286 -1.81 34.56 -16.99
N THR A 287 -0.60 34.08 -16.73
CA THR A 287 0.40 33.88 -17.76
C THR A 287 -0.29 33.06 -18.85
N PRO A 288 -0.37 33.53 -20.11
CA PRO A 288 -0.97 32.75 -21.18
C PRO A 288 -0.30 31.39 -21.22
N ALA A 289 -1.08 30.31 -21.22
CA ALA A 289 -0.55 28.97 -21.43
C ALA A 289 0.28 29.01 -22.71
N ALA A 290 1.60 28.86 -22.57
CA ALA A 290 2.52 28.86 -23.71
C ALA A 290 1.97 27.88 -24.75
N ALA A 291 1.81 28.35 -25.99
CA ALA A 291 1.36 27.52 -27.10
C ALA A 291 2.21 26.24 -27.12
N LYS A 292 1.57 25.06 -27.02
CA LYS A 292 2.25 23.77 -27.09
C LYS A 292 3.05 23.76 -28.40
N LYS A 293 4.38 23.64 -28.30
CA LYS A 293 5.23 23.43 -29.47
C LYS A 293 4.70 22.20 -30.23
N PRO A 294 4.61 22.26 -31.57
CA PRO A 294 4.22 21.09 -32.36
C PRO A 294 5.19 19.93 -32.05
N SER A 295 4.64 18.74 -31.83
CA SER A 295 5.44 17.54 -31.60
C SER A 295 6.23 17.23 -32.86
N LYS A 296 7.47 16.76 -32.69
CA LYS A 296 8.29 16.29 -33.83
C LYS A 296 7.70 15.05 -34.52
N PHE A 297 6.63 14.48 -33.97
CA PHE A 297 5.90 13.35 -34.51
C PHE A 297 4.50 13.72 -35.03
N ASP A 298 4.12 15.00 -35.03
CA ASP A 298 2.83 15.43 -35.59
C ASP A 298 2.76 15.08 -37.08
N GLY A 299 1.64 14.48 -37.51
CA GLY A 299 1.44 14.01 -38.88
C GLY A 299 2.14 12.69 -39.23
N LEU A 300 2.94 12.11 -38.33
CA LEU A 300 3.56 10.80 -38.54
C LEU A 300 2.67 9.66 -38.01
N PRO A 301 2.76 8.45 -38.59
CA PRO A 301 2.07 7.27 -38.06
C PRO A 301 2.50 6.97 -36.61
N TRP A 302 1.59 6.42 -35.81
CA TRP A 302 1.83 6.14 -34.38
C TRP A 302 3.09 5.29 -34.12
N TYR A 303 3.41 4.36 -35.03
CA TYR A 303 4.57 3.48 -34.91
C TYR A 303 5.92 4.19 -35.10
N SER A 304 5.94 5.42 -35.62
CA SER A 304 7.15 6.24 -35.73
C SER A 304 7.70 6.65 -34.35
N LYS A 305 6.80 6.74 -33.36
CA LYS A 305 7.10 7.04 -31.95
C LYS A 305 7.71 5.85 -31.23
N VAL A 306 7.70 4.65 -31.79
CA VAL A 306 8.15 3.43 -31.10
C VAL A 306 9.66 3.23 -31.31
N GLN A 307 10.37 2.92 -30.23
CA GLN A 307 11.78 2.54 -30.22
C GLN A 307 11.92 1.02 -30.43
N TRP A 308 11.68 0.58 -31.66
CA TRP A 308 11.52 -0.83 -32.03
C TRP A 308 12.59 -1.78 -31.49
N THR A 309 13.87 -1.40 -31.56
CA THR A 309 14.96 -2.25 -31.04
C THR A 309 14.81 -2.53 -29.54
N THR A 310 14.50 -1.50 -28.75
CA THR A 310 14.33 -1.62 -27.31
C THR A 310 13.03 -2.36 -27.00
N THR A 311 11.94 -2.00 -27.67
CA THR A 311 10.63 -2.66 -27.52
C THR A 311 10.72 -4.16 -27.79
N ILE A 312 11.38 -4.57 -28.88
CA ILE A 312 11.58 -5.98 -29.21
C ILE A 312 12.42 -6.65 -28.12
N PHE A 313 13.51 -6.03 -27.68
CA PHE A 313 14.37 -6.59 -26.64
C PHE A 313 13.63 -6.83 -25.31
N ILE A 314 12.95 -5.81 -24.77
CA ILE A 314 12.25 -5.90 -23.48
C ILE A 314 10.98 -6.77 -23.55
N THR A 315 10.45 -7.03 -24.75
CA THR A 315 9.29 -7.93 -24.94
C THR A 315 9.73 -9.38 -25.17
N LEU A 316 10.77 -9.58 -25.99
CA LEU A 316 11.26 -10.91 -26.36
C LEU A 316 12.00 -11.58 -25.20
N THR A 317 12.79 -10.83 -24.42
CA THR A 317 13.58 -11.44 -23.33
C THR A 317 12.71 -12.06 -22.22
N PRO A 318 11.59 -11.48 -21.76
CA PRO A 318 10.65 -12.18 -20.88
C PRO A 318 10.04 -13.42 -21.51
N ILE A 319 9.69 -13.39 -22.81
CA ILE A 319 9.13 -14.55 -23.51
C ILE A 319 10.16 -15.69 -23.55
N LEU A 320 11.42 -15.38 -23.89
CA LEU A 320 12.52 -16.34 -23.87
C LEU A 320 12.80 -16.86 -22.46
N SER A 321 12.71 -16.00 -21.44
CA SER A 321 12.83 -16.39 -20.03
C SER A 321 11.72 -17.38 -19.63
N ILE A 322 10.46 -17.09 -19.97
CA ILE A 322 9.32 -17.95 -19.64
C ILE A 322 9.43 -19.27 -20.38
N TYR A 323 9.70 -19.24 -21.69
CA TYR A 323 9.94 -20.44 -22.49
C TYR A 323 11.09 -21.27 -21.93
N GLY A 324 12.21 -20.62 -21.63
CA GLY A 324 13.41 -21.24 -21.14
C GLY A 324 13.22 -21.89 -19.77
N MET A 325 12.58 -21.18 -18.83
CA MET A 325 12.21 -21.76 -17.55
C MET A 325 11.23 -22.93 -17.75
N ALA A 326 10.20 -22.79 -18.58
CA ALA A 326 9.18 -23.81 -18.83
C ALA A 326 9.72 -25.11 -19.47
N THR A 327 10.80 -25.02 -20.25
CA THR A 327 11.33 -26.12 -21.07
C THR A 327 12.72 -26.59 -20.67
N THR A 328 13.26 -26.09 -19.56
CA THR A 328 14.54 -26.53 -19.02
C THR A 328 14.32 -27.19 -17.68
N ASP A 329 14.96 -28.34 -17.47
CA ASP A 329 14.88 -29.03 -16.20
C ASP A 329 15.44 -28.18 -15.06
N PHE A 330 14.83 -28.32 -13.88
CA PHE A 330 15.28 -27.57 -12.71
C PHE A 330 16.65 -28.07 -12.26
N HIS A 331 17.63 -27.17 -12.23
CA HIS A 331 18.97 -27.46 -11.74
C HIS A 331 19.43 -26.44 -10.69
N VAL A 332 19.53 -26.86 -9.42
CA VAL A 332 19.75 -25.93 -8.29
C VAL A 332 20.99 -25.04 -8.46
N LYS A 333 22.11 -25.57 -8.98
CA LYS A 333 23.35 -24.79 -9.18
C LYS A 333 23.18 -23.71 -10.25
N THR A 334 22.34 -23.96 -11.25
CA THR A 334 22.00 -23.00 -12.30
C THR A 334 21.17 -21.85 -11.72
N TYR A 335 20.20 -22.15 -10.87
CA TYR A 335 19.42 -21.12 -10.17
C TYR A 335 20.25 -20.31 -9.18
N ILE A 336 21.22 -20.92 -8.50
CA ILE A 336 22.20 -20.19 -7.68
C ILE A 336 23.03 -19.25 -8.56
N THR A 337 23.49 -19.72 -9.72
CA THR A 337 24.25 -18.89 -10.67
C THR A 337 23.40 -17.75 -11.24
N ALA A 338 22.12 -18.01 -11.52
CA ALA A 338 21.15 -16.98 -11.92
C ALA A 338 20.98 -15.92 -10.84
N PHE A 339 20.82 -16.34 -9.57
CA PHE A 339 20.72 -15.43 -8.44
C PHE A 339 22.00 -14.58 -8.26
N LEU A 340 23.18 -15.19 -8.36
CA LEU A 340 24.45 -14.46 -8.30
C LEU A 340 24.60 -13.48 -9.46
N SER A 341 24.26 -13.89 -10.68
CA SER A 341 24.29 -13.04 -11.87
C SER A 341 23.34 -11.85 -11.78
N TYR A 342 22.15 -12.06 -11.20
CA TYR A 342 21.19 -11.01 -10.86
C TYR A 342 21.76 -10.06 -9.78
N TYR A 343 22.33 -10.60 -8.71
CA TYR A 343 22.89 -9.81 -7.61
C TYR A 343 24.10 -8.97 -8.04
N ILE A 344 24.99 -9.54 -8.87
CA ILE A 344 26.15 -8.84 -9.45
C ILE A 344 25.70 -7.65 -10.28
N ALA A 345 24.68 -7.82 -11.13
CA ALA A 345 24.13 -6.73 -11.92
C ALA A 345 23.56 -5.62 -11.02
N GLY A 346 22.78 -6.00 -9.99
CA GLY A 346 22.20 -5.05 -9.03
C GLY A 346 23.25 -4.24 -8.29
N ILE A 347 24.34 -4.85 -7.83
CA ILE A 347 25.46 -4.14 -7.20
C ILE A 347 26.15 -3.19 -8.19
N GLY A 348 26.34 -3.63 -9.43
CA GLY A 348 26.93 -2.79 -10.48
C GLY A 348 26.13 -1.52 -10.77
N ILE A 349 24.79 -1.63 -10.79
CA ILE A 349 23.89 -0.48 -10.94
C ILE A 349 23.92 0.40 -9.68
N THR A 350 23.66 -0.17 -8.50
CA THR A 350 23.50 0.60 -7.25
C THR A 350 24.80 1.22 -6.75
N ALA A 351 25.86 0.42 -6.54
CA ALA A 351 27.12 0.94 -6.04
C ALA A 351 27.93 1.65 -7.13
N GLY A 352 27.82 1.21 -8.39
CA GLY A 352 28.55 1.77 -9.52
C GLY A 352 27.81 2.91 -10.22
N TYR A 353 26.93 2.58 -11.17
CA TYR A 353 26.30 3.55 -12.07
C TYR A 353 25.60 4.69 -11.32
N HIS A 354 24.86 4.32 -10.29
CA HIS A 354 24.08 5.25 -9.48
C HIS A 354 24.97 6.08 -8.54
N ARG A 355 25.57 5.46 -7.52
CA ARG A 355 26.23 6.20 -6.44
C ARG A 355 27.60 6.77 -6.84
N LEU A 356 28.44 5.96 -7.48
CA LEU A 356 29.80 6.35 -7.84
C LEU A 356 29.80 7.33 -9.02
N PHE A 357 29.12 6.97 -10.11
CA PHE A 357 29.23 7.72 -11.36
C PHE A 357 28.16 8.81 -11.48
N SER A 358 26.88 8.54 -11.17
CA SER A 358 25.84 9.57 -11.30
C SER A 358 25.92 10.63 -10.20
N HIS A 359 26.02 10.20 -8.94
CA HIS A 359 25.98 11.11 -7.78
C HIS A 359 27.34 11.52 -7.23
N ARG A 360 28.42 10.81 -7.60
CA ARG A 360 29.77 11.05 -7.06
C ARG A 360 29.74 11.08 -5.54
N SER A 361 28.99 10.16 -4.94
CA SER A 361 28.75 10.12 -3.49
C SER A 361 29.91 9.51 -2.71
N TYR A 362 30.85 8.88 -3.41
CA TYR A 362 32.14 8.42 -2.89
C TYR A 362 33.16 8.36 -4.04
N ASP A 363 34.44 8.24 -3.70
CA ASP A 363 35.52 8.00 -4.63
C ASP A 363 36.01 6.55 -4.52
N ALA A 364 36.54 6.00 -5.62
CA ALA A 364 37.03 4.63 -5.66
C ALA A 364 38.34 4.53 -6.44
N THR A 365 39.18 3.56 -6.04
CA THR A 365 40.39 3.22 -6.79
C THR A 365 40.05 2.68 -8.18
N TRP A 366 40.95 2.86 -9.17
CA TRP A 366 40.68 2.46 -10.55
C TRP A 366 40.28 0.97 -10.71
N PRO A 367 40.79 -0.02 -9.94
CA PRO A 367 40.34 -1.41 -10.07
C PRO A 367 38.88 -1.59 -9.65
N VAL A 368 38.46 -0.96 -8.55
CA VAL A 368 37.06 -0.98 -8.10
C VAL A 368 36.15 -0.35 -9.14
N ARG A 369 36.59 0.76 -9.74
CA ARG A 369 35.85 1.43 -10.81
C ARG A 369 35.65 0.50 -12.01
N VAL A 370 36.70 -0.17 -12.48
CA VAL A 370 36.62 -1.18 -13.56
C VAL A 370 35.64 -2.30 -13.19
N VAL A 371 35.78 -2.88 -11.99
CA VAL A 371 34.92 -3.99 -11.55
C VAL A 371 33.45 -3.57 -11.52
N LEU A 372 33.11 -2.45 -10.87
CA LEU A 372 31.73 -1.98 -10.79
C LEU A 372 31.15 -1.63 -12.18
N THR A 373 31.96 -1.05 -13.06
CA THR A 373 31.58 -0.77 -14.45
C THR A 373 31.28 -2.06 -15.23
N LEU A 374 32.09 -3.11 -15.07
CA LEU A 374 31.85 -4.41 -15.71
C LEU A 374 30.61 -5.11 -15.12
N MET A 375 30.43 -5.05 -13.80
CA MET A 375 29.25 -5.60 -13.12
C MET A 375 27.96 -4.92 -13.63
N GLY A 376 27.95 -3.59 -13.71
CA GLY A 376 26.79 -2.83 -14.21
C GLY A 376 26.49 -3.12 -15.69
N SER A 377 27.52 -3.39 -16.49
CA SER A 377 27.35 -3.78 -17.90
C SER A 377 26.55 -5.08 -18.05
N THR A 378 26.54 -5.94 -17.02
CA THR A 378 25.73 -7.17 -17.04
C THR A 378 24.24 -6.94 -16.83
N ALA A 379 23.77 -5.70 -16.54
CA ALA A 379 22.36 -5.42 -16.29
C ALA A 379 21.52 -5.20 -17.56
N PHE A 380 22.16 -4.94 -18.71
CA PHE A 380 21.51 -4.56 -19.98
C PHE A 380 20.74 -3.22 -19.93
N GLU A 381 21.18 -2.29 -19.08
CA GLU A 381 20.53 -0.98 -18.86
C GLU A 381 21.35 0.17 -19.44
N MET A 382 21.69 0.11 -20.73
CA MET A 382 22.52 1.11 -21.43
C MET A 382 23.98 1.20 -20.92
N SER A 383 24.79 1.96 -21.64
CA SER A 383 26.16 2.25 -21.20
C SER A 383 26.13 3.07 -19.91
N VAL A 384 27.22 3.05 -19.14
CA VAL A 384 27.30 3.85 -17.90
C VAL A 384 27.12 5.34 -18.16
N ILE A 385 27.61 5.85 -19.30
CA ILE A 385 27.51 7.27 -19.67
C ILE A 385 26.05 7.64 -19.94
N ASP A 386 25.33 6.81 -20.71
CA ASP A 386 23.93 7.09 -21.07
C ASP A 386 23.00 6.92 -19.87
N TRP A 387 23.23 5.88 -19.05
CA TRP A 387 22.47 5.66 -17.82
C TRP A 387 22.65 6.84 -16.85
N CYS A 388 23.89 7.28 -16.63
CA CYS A 388 24.16 8.43 -15.76
C CYS A 388 23.59 9.73 -16.32
N HIS A 389 23.60 9.92 -17.65
CA HIS A 389 22.97 11.08 -18.29
C HIS A 389 21.48 11.15 -17.94
N ASP A 390 20.75 10.06 -18.17
CA ASP A 390 19.32 9.99 -17.90
C ASP A 390 19.02 10.11 -16.39
N HIS A 391 19.82 9.47 -15.53
CA HIS A 391 19.64 9.56 -14.09
C HIS A 391 19.90 10.97 -13.54
N ARG A 392 20.96 11.64 -14.00
CA ARG A 392 21.24 13.05 -13.64
C ARG A 392 20.11 13.98 -14.12
N ALA A 393 19.61 13.75 -15.34
CA ALA A 393 18.44 14.47 -15.86
C ALA A 393 17.20 14.25 -14.99
N HIS A 394 16.95 13.01 -14.57
CA HIS A 394 15.84 12.68 -13.70
C HIS A 394 15.90 13.43 -12.36
N HIS A 395 17.05 13.52 -11.70
CA HIS A 395 17.17 14.32 -10.46
C HIS A 395 16.96 15.82 -10.69
N ARG A 396 17.45 16.34 -11.83
CA ARG A 396 17.34 17.75 -12.18
C ARG A 396 15.90 18.14 -12.51
N PHE A 397 15.18 17.28 -13.21
CA PHE A 397 13.88 17.55 -13.81
C PHE A 397 12.74 16.71 -13.23
N THR A 398 12.94 16.05 -12.09
CA THR A 398 11.99 15.12 -11.46
C THR A 398 10.56 15.63 -11.54
N ASP A 399 9.63 14.78 -11.99
CA ASP A 399 8.19 15.09 -12.11
C ASP A 399 7.83 16.21 -13.12
N THR A 400 8.72 16.55 -14.05
CA THR A 400 8.45 17.46 -15.17
C THR A 400 8.48 16.72 -16.51
N ASP A 401 8.05 17.36 -17.60
CA ASP A 401 8.07 16.73 -18.93
C ASP A 401 9.48 16.41 -19.44
N LYS A 402 10.52 17.01 -18.85
CA LYS A 402 11.94 16.74 -19.14
C LYS A 402 12.52 15.57 -18.34
N ASP A 403 11.78 15.05 -17.36
CA ASP A 403 12.15 13.82 -16.66
C ASP A 403 11.99 12.63 -17.61
N PRO A 404 13.08 11.86 -17.89
CA PRO A 404 13.03 10.77 -18.85
C PRO A 404 11.96 9.72 -18.52
N TYR A 405 11.72 9.46 -17.23
CA TYR A 405 10.77 8.46 -16.74
C TYR A 405 9.70 9.07 -15.83
N ASN A 406 9.29 10.31 -16.15
CA ASN A 406 8.27 11.07 -15.43
C ASN A 406 7.06 10.24 -14.97
N VAL A 407 6.94 10.04 -13.66
CA VAL A 407 5.86 9.27 -13.04
C VAL A 407 4.48 9.90 -13.22
N LYS A 408 4.39 11.21 -13.46
CA LYS A 408 3.10 11.90 -13.72
C LYS A 408 2.44 11.45 -15.03
N LYS A 409 3.18 10.81 -15.94
CA LYS A 409 2.63 10.14 -17.14
C LYS A 409 2.03 8.76 -16.85
N GLY A 410 2.12 8.30 -15.59
CA GLY A 410 1.52 7.06 -15.09
C GLY A 410 2.55 5.97 -14.79
N PHE A 411 2.15 5.02 -13.94
CA PHE A 411 3.01 3.91 -13.49
C PHE A 411 3.66 3.14 -14.65
N PHE A 412 2.88 2.76 -15.68
CA PHE A 412 3.41 2.02 -16.82
C PHE A 412 4.46 2.83 -17.60
N TRP A 413 4.23 4.13 -17.76
CA TRP A 413 5.19 5.01 -18.42
C TRP A 413 6.54 5.00 -17.69
N ALA A 414 6.52 5.26 -16.38
CA ALA A 414 7.73 5.30 -15.56
C ALA A 414 8.43 3.93 -15.45
N HIS A 415 7.65 2.84 -15.45
CA HIS A 415 8.21 1.49 -15.34
C HIS A 415 8.89 1.06 -16.64
N MET A 416 8.24 1.20 -17.79
CA MET A 416 8.80 0.73 -19.07
C MET A 416 8.37 1.53 -20.31
N GLY A 417 7.31 2.33 -20.24
CA GLY A 417 6.82 3.09 -21.39
C GLY A 417 7.85 4.08 -21.95
N TRP A 418 8.68 4.69 -21.09
CA TRP A 418 9.76 5.58 -21.49
C TRP A 418 10.85 4.91 -22.36
N LEU A 419 10.99 3.58 -22.28
CA LEU A 419 11.89 2.78 -23.13
C LEU A 419 11.24 2.41 -24.47
N ILE A 420 9.91 2.32 -24.50
CA ILE A 420 9.13 1.92 -25.68
C ILE A 420 8.93 3.10 -26.63
N PHE A 421 8.74 4.30 -26.08
CA PHE A 421 8.39 5.48 -26.87
C PHE A 421 9.56 6.46 -26.91
N LYS A 422 9.88 6.94 -28.13
CA LYS A 422 10.86 7.98 -28.36
C LYS A 422 10.43 9.28 -27.66
N ARG A 423 11.40 9.94 -27.04
CA ARG A 423 11.19 11.20 -26.31
C ARG A 423 10.83 12.32 -27.28
N GLU A 424 10.00 13.26 -26.83
CA GLU A 424 9.71 14.49 -27.58
C GLU A 424 10.95 15.40 -27.60
N GLU A 425 11.50 15.68 -26.43
CA GLU A 425 12.72 16.45 -26.20
C GLU A 425 13.76 15.56 -25.48
N GLU A 426 15.02 15.64 -25.88
CA GLU A 426 16.09 14.97 -25.13
C GLU A 426 16.41 15.77 -23.86
N PRO A 427 16.56 15.09 -22.71
CA PRO A 427 16.90 15.75 -21.47
C PRO A 427 18.34 16.29 -21.50
N ASP A 428 18.59 17.34 -20.72
CA ASP A 428 19.91 17.98 -20.65
C ASP A 428 20.59 17.70 -19.30
N ALA A 429 21.63 16.86 -19.33
CA ALA A 429 22.50 16.62 -18.18
C ALA A 429 23.99 16.58 -18.57
N ASP A 430 24.83 17.27 -17.81
CA ASP A 430 26.27 17.21 -18.02
C ASP A 430 26.84 15.84 -17.63
N VAL A 431 27.63 15.26 -18.53
CA VAL A 431 28.36 13.98 -18.37
C VAL A 431 29.80 14.09 -18.87
N THR A 432 30.33 15.31 -18.96
CA THR A 432 31.70 15.57 -19.44
C THR A 432 32.75 14.87 -18.57
N ASP A 433 32.52 14.82 -17.27
CA ASP A 433 33.34 14.08 -16.31
C ASP A 433 33.40 12.57 -16.63
N LEU A 434 32.29 11.97 -17.04
CA LEU A 434 32.22 10.55 -17.39
C LEU A 434 32.89 10.24 -18.74
N LYS A 435 32.76 11.16 -19.70
CA LYS A 435 33.40 11.03 -21.03
C LYS A 435 34.91 11.14 -20.98
N ASN A 436 35.44 11.93 -20.05
CA ASN A 436 36.87 12.07 -19.82
C ASN A 436 37.49 10.90 -19.06
N ASP A 437 36.65 9.99 -18.55
CA ASP A 437 37.12 8.80 -17.88
C ASP A 437 37.35 7.64 -18.85
N TRP A 438 38.60 7.17 -18.93
CA TRP A 438 38.96 6.12 -19.88
C TRP A 438 38.20 4.81 -19.65
N VAL A 439 37.95 4.40 -18.40
CA VAL A 439 37.23 3.14 -18.10
C VAL A 439 35.81 3.21 -18.66
N LEU A 440 35.14 4.33 -18.43
CA LEU A 440 33.75 4.54 -18.86
C LEU A 440 33.65 4.75 -20.37
N TYR A 441 34.62 5.44 -20.97
CA TYR A 441 34.72 5.58 -22.43
C TYR A 441 34.87 4.22 -23.12
N TYR A 442 35.76 3.35 -22.65
CA TYR A 442 35.92 2.01 -23.19
C TYR A 442 34.67 1.15 -22.96
N GLN A 443 34.04 1.23 -21.79
CA GLN A 443 32.79 0.53 -21.54
C GLN A 443 31.69 0.98 -22.48
N HIS A 444 31.55 2.29 -22.74
CA HIS A 444 30.58 2.83 -23.69
C HIS A 444 30.84 2.30 -25.11
N LYS A 445 32.10 2.31 -25.56
CA LYS A 445 32.49 1.83 -26.89
C LYS A 445 32.24 0.34 -27.09
N TYR A 446 32.47 -0.48 -26.07
CA TYR A 446 32.36 -1.95 -26.14
C TYR A 446 31.14 -2.50 -25.38
N TYR A 447 30.15 -1.65 -25.08
CA TYR A 447 29.04 -1.97 -24.18
C TYR A 447 28.34 -3.28 -24.54
N MET A 448 27.91 -3.42 -25.79
CA MET A 448 27.20 -4.61 -26.24
C MET A 448 28.03 -5.89 -26.10
N LEU A 449 29.33 -5.83 -26.43
CA LEU A 449 30.23 -6.97 -26.28
C LEU A 449 30.36 -7.38 -24.80
N LEU A 450 30.50 -6.40 -23.91
CA LEU A 450 30.61 -6.63 -22.48
C LEU A 450 29.30 -7.19 -21.89
N SER A 451 28.15 -6.62 -22.26
CA SER A 451 26.84 -7.08 -21.78
C SER A 451 26.54 -8.52 -22.23
N PHE A 452 26.76 -8.85 -23.51
CA PHE A 452 26.56 -10.23 -23.98
C PHE A 452 27.60 -11.19 -23.40
N GLY A 453 28.87 -10.80 -23.39
CA GLY A 453 29.98 -11.63 -22.90
C GLY A 453 29.85 -11.96 -21.40
N LEU A 454 29.63 -10.94 -20.57
CA LEU A 454 29.59 -11.10 -19.12
C LEU A 454 28.19 -11.39 -18.57
N GLY A 455 27.14 -10.85 -19.20
CA GLY A 455 25.77 -10.98 -18.72
C GLY A 455 25.06 -12.27 -19.16
N ILE A 456 25.39 -12.82 -20.33
CA ILE A 456 24.73 -14.02 -20.88
C ILE A 456 25.72 -15.17 -21.09
N PHE A 457 26.80 -14.93 -21.85
CA PHE A 457 27.73 -15.99 -22.22
C PHE A 457 28.48 -16.56 -21.01
N LEU A 458 28.96 -15.71 -20.11
CA LEU A 458 29.69 -16.17 -18.92
C LEU A 458 28.82 -17.06 -18.00
N PRO A 459 27.59 -16.69 -17.59
CA PRO A 459 26.72 -17.60 -16.84
C PRO A 459 26.42 -18.90 -17.59
N MET A 460 26.17 -18.84 -18.90
CA MET A 460 25.95 -20.01 -19.73
C MET A 460 27.17 -20.94 -19.73
N TRP A 461 28.36 -20.39 -19.92
CA TRP A 461 29.62 -21.11 -19.93
C TRP A 461 29.92 -21.77 -18.57
N ILE A 462 29.68 -21.06 -17.46
CA ILE A 462 29.82 -21.62 -16.12
C ILE A 462 28.88 -22.82 -15.95
N CYS A 463 27.59 -22.66 -16.25
CA CYS A 463 26.63 -23.75 -16.05
C CYS A 463 26.92 -24.97 -16.92
N GLY A 464 27.28 -24.72 -18.18
CA GLY A 464 27.62 -25.75 -19.15
C GLY A 464 28.87 -26.55 -18.78
N ASN A 465 29.95 -25.89 -18.36
CA ASN A 465 31.22 -26.58 -18.09
C ASN A 465 31.28 -27.23 -16.69
N TYR A 466 30.67 -26.64 -15.67
CA TYR A 466 30.82 -27.14 -14.29
C TYR A 466 29.72 -28.13 -13.87
N TRP A 467 28.53 -28.08 -14.48
CA TRP A 467 27.45 -29.04 -14.18
C TRP A 467 26.60 -29.42 -15.39
N GLY A 468 27.12 -29.24 -16.61
CA GLY A 468 26.53 -29.77 -17.85
C GLY A 468 25.27 -29.05 -18.34
N ASP A 469 24.81 -28.00 -17.65
CA ASP A 469 23.53 -27.35 -17.92
C ASP A 469 23.70 -26.09 -18.81
N TRP A 470 24.05 -26.32 -20.08
CA TRP A 470 24.19 -25.24 -21.07
C TRP A 470 22.87 -24.50 -21.31
N ARG A 471 21.76 -25.25 -21.37
CA ARG A 471 20.43 -24.71 -21.66
C ARG A 471 19.93 -23.84 -20.52
N GLY A 472 20.00 -24.32 -19.28
CA GLY A 472 19.64 -23.53 -18.09
C GLY A 472 20.61 -22.38 -17.85
N GLY A 473 21.89 -22.58 -18.16
CA GLY A 473 22.88 -21.51 -18.17
C GLY A 473 22.49 -20.34 -19.08
N PHE A 474 22.04 -20.63 -20.29
CA PHE A 474 21.59 -19.60 -21.23
C PHE A 474 20.26 -18.97 -20.81
N PHE A 475 19.21 -19.79 -20.65
CA PHE A 475 17.85 -19.29 -20.44
C PHE A 475 17.60 -18.76 -19.03
N VAL A 476 18.10 -19.44 -17.99
CA VAL A 476 17.82 -19.10 -16.60
C VAL A 476 18.91 -18.18 -16.04
N ALA A 477 20.18 -18.62 -16.09
CA ALA A 477 21.28 -17.84 -15.53
C ALA A 477 21.67 -16.63 -16.39
N GLY A 478 21.50 -16.73 -17.71
CA GLY A 478 21.83 -15.68 -18.68
C GLY A 478 20.66 -14.74 -19.01
N ILE A 479 19.46 -15.24 -19.32
CA ILE A 479 18.33 -14.39 -19.75
C ILE A 479 17.41 -14.03 -18.57
N ALA A 480 16.87 -15.02 -17.85
CA ALA A 480 15.87 -14.79 -16.81
C ALA A 480 16.38 -13.89 -15.69
N SER A 481 17.64 -14.07 -15.28
CA SER A 481 18.30 -13.23 -14.27
C SER A 481 18.37 -11.75 -14.68
N LYS A 482 18.53 -11.46 -15.99
CA LYS A 482 18.61 -10.09 -16.55
C LYS A 482 17.24 -9.48 -16.68
N VAL A 483 16.25 -10.27 -17.11
CA VAL A 483 14.85 -9.84 -17.09
C VAL A 483 14.44 -9.44 -15.68
N LEU A 484 14.74 -10.27 -14.68
CA LEU A 484 14.44 -9.96 -13.29
C LEU A 484 15.18 -8.70 -12.81
N MET A 485 16.47 -8.54 -13.17
CA MET A 485 17.23 -7.33 -12.85
C MET A 485 16.59 -6.07 -13.43
N MET A 486 16.26 -6.06 -14.72
CA MET A 486 15.62 -4.93 -15.37
C MET A 486 14.29 -4.58 -14.69
N GLN A 487 13.45 -5.56 -14.37
CA GLN A 487 12.19 -5.31 -13.65
C GLN A 487 12.44 -4.71 -12.25
N CYS A 488 13.49 -5.14 -11.56
CA CYS A 488 13.88 -4.55 -10.28
C CYS A 488 14.32 -3.09 -10.44
N THR A 489 15.16 -2.75 -11.41
CA THR A 489 15.55 -1.35 -11.65
C THR A 489 14.35 -0.50 -12.09
N PHE A 490 13.48 -1.02 -12.94
CA PHE A 490 12.27 -0.32 -13.38
C PHE A 490 11.31 -0.03 -12.23
N CYS A 491 11.31 -0.85 -11.18
CA CYS A 491 10.58 -0.56 -9.94
C CYS A 491 11.12 0.67 -9.19
N ILE A 492 12.38 1.06 -9.38
CA ILE A 492 12.91 2.30 -8.78
C ILE A 492 12.16 3.49 -9.39
N ASN A 493 12.08 3.53 -10.73
CA ASN A 493 11.42 4.62 -11.45
C ASN A 493 9.90 4.66 -11.23
N SER A 494 9.27 3.51 -11.01
CA SER A 494 7.81 3.42 -10.82
C SER A 494 7.40 3.23 -9.37
N LEU A 495 7.67 2.06 -8.79
CA LEU A 495 7.23 1.68 -7.45
C LEU A 495 7.78 2.63 -6.38
N ALA A 496 9.02 3.12 -6.51
CA ALA A 496 9.61 4.05 -5.53
C ALA A 496 9.03 5.47 -5.59
N HIS A 497 8.22 5.79 -6.59
CA HIS A 497 7.45 7.05 -6.66
C HIS A 497 5.97 6.87 -6.27
N TYR A 498 5.51 5.63 -6.10
CA TYR A 498 4.12 5.29 -5.76
C TYR A 498 3.96 4.75 -4.34
N LEU A 499 4.85 3.86 -3.92
CA LEU A 499 4.76 3.10 -2.67
C LEU A 499 5.70 3.68 -1.63
N GLY A 500 5.15 4.12 -0.50
CA GLY A 500 5.91 4.52 0.67
C GLY A 500 5.52 5.88 1.23
N GLU A 501 6.41 6.45 2.04
CA GLU A 501 6.18 7.71 2.75
C GLU A 501 6.98 8.87 2.13
N ALA A 502 6.43 10.08 2.21
CA ALA A 502 7.16 11.32 1.94
C ALA A 502 7.85 11.76 3.24
N THR A 503 8.91 11.05 3.63
CA THR A 503 9.51 11.16 4.97
C THR A 503 10.20 12.50 5.22
N TYR A 504 10.84 13.07 4.19
CA TYR A 504 11.63 14.30 4.29
C TYR A 504 11.02 15.46 3.50
N THR A 505 10.35 15.17 2.38
CA THR A 505 9.70 16.16 1.54
C THR A 505 8.53 15.55 0.78
N ASP A 506 7.49 16.33 0.48
CA ASP A 506 6.41 15.94 -0.43
C ASP A 506 6.28 16.89 -1.64
N GLN A 507 7.32 17.70 -1.89
CA GLN A 507 7.38 18.58 -3.07
C GLN A 507 7.46 17.79 -4.38
N ARG A 508 7.92 16.54 -4.31
CA ARG A 508 8.09 15.61 -5.43
C ARG A 508 7.52 14.25 -5.05
N SER A 509 7.33 13.41 -6.06
CA SER A 509 6.73 12.08 -5.95
C SER A 509 7.55 10.98 -5.24
N PRO A 510 8.90 10.97 -5.18
CA PRO A 510 9.68 9.90 -4.55
C PRO A 510 9.23 9.55 -3.13
N ARG A 511 9.25 8.26 -2.79
CA ARG A 511 8.76 7.69 -1.53
C ARG A 511 9.77 6.75 -0.89
N ASP A 512 9.79 6.74 0.45
CA ASP A 512 10.56 5.80 1.25
C ASP A 512 9.74 4.54 1.55
N SER A 513 10.25 3.37 1.13
CA SER A 513 9.59 2.08 1.32
C SER A 513 10.61 0.95 1.52
N ALA A 514 10.52 0.28 2.66
CA ALA A 514 11.35 -0.88 2.97
C ALA A 514 11.10 -2.07 2.03
N ILE A 515 9.85 -2.24 1.56
CA ILE A 515 9.49 -3.27 0.58
C ILE A 515 10.16 -2.97 -0.76
N THR A 516 10.06 -1.71 -1.22
CA THR A 516 10.72 -1.28 -2.45
C THR A 516 12.21 -1.49 -2.32
N SER A 517 12.81 -1.10 -1.19
CA SER A 517 14.23 -1.24 -0.90
C SER A 517 14.71 -2.70 -0.97
N LEU A 518 13.91 -3.65 -0.46
CA LEU A 518 14.22 -5.08 -0.59
C LEU A 518 14.24 -5.55 -2.05
N VAL A 519 13.27 -5.11 -2.86
CA VAL A 519 13.15 -5.48 -4.28
C VAL A 519 14.23 -4.81 -5.13
N THR A 520 14.69 -3.61 -4.73
CA THR A 520 15.59 -2.77 -5.53
C THR A 520 17.00 -2.65 -4.96
N PHE A 521 17.47 -3.66 -4.21
CA PHE A 521 18.84 -3.69 -3.66
C PHE A 521 19.23 -2.46 -2.84
N GLY A 522 18.28 -1.90 -2.12
CA GLY A 522 18.48 -0.75 -1.25
C GLY A 522 17.91 0.56 -1.76
N GLU A 523 17.57 0.66 -3.04
CA GLU A 523 17.24 1.92 -3.71
C GLU A 523 15.81 2.46 -3.42
N GLY A 524 15.07 1.81 -2.52
CA GLY A 524 13.68 2.12 -2.22
C GLY A 524 13.45 3.16 -1.12
N TYR A 525 14.50 3.68 -0.50
CA TYR A 525 14.40 4.89 0.35
C TYR A 525 14.52 6.13 -0.53
N HIS A 526 13.63 6.21 -1.51
CA HIS A 526 13.78 7.09 -2.66
C HIS A 526 13.46 8.56 -2.33
N ASN A 527 12.63 8.81 -1.31
CA ASN A 527 12.40 10.17 -0.81
C ASN A 527 13.67 10.73 -0.16
N PHE A 528 14.35 9.93 0.66
CA PHE A 528 15.66 10.27 1.19
C PHE A 528 16.65 10.55 0.05
N HIS A 529 16.73 9.64 -0.91
CA HIS A 529 17.68 9.74 -2.01
C HIS A 529 17.49 11.01 -2.86
N HIS A 530 16.26 11.36 -3.20
CA HIS A 530 15.97 12.57 -3.97
C HIS A 530 16.23 13.86 -3.22
N GLU A 531 15.98 13.87 -1.91
CA GLU A 531 16.24 15.04 -1.06
C GLU A 531 17.74 15.20 -0.76
N PHE A 532 18.46 14.08 -0.61
CA PHE A 532 19.88 14.03 -0.22
C PHE A 532 20.76 13.28 -1.24
N PRO A 533 20.82 13.73 -2.50
CA PRO A 533 21.32 12.91 -3.62
C PRO A 533 22.81 12.60 -3.59
N TYR A 534 23.64 13.40 -2.92
CA TYR A 534 25.08 13.10 -2.80
C TYR A 534 25.42 12.16 -1.63
N ASP A 535 24.47 11.79 -0.77
CA ASP A 535 24.75 10.82 0.29
C ASP A 535 25.03 9.44 -0.34
N TYR A 536 26.08 8.76 0.10
CA TYR A 536 26.42 7.44 -0.45
C TYR A 536 25.43 6.34 0.00
N ARG A 537 24.53 6.65 0.94
CA ARG A 537 23.48 5.76 1.43
C ARG A 537 22.18 6.11 0.73
N ASN A 538 21.36 5.10 0.44
CA ASN A 538 19.99 5.36 0.02
C ASN A 538 19.05 5.46 1.24
N GLY A 539 19.42 4.90 2.40
CA GLY A 539 18.70 5.10 3.66
C GLY A 539 19.61 5.18 4.89
N ILE A 540 19.28 6.05 5.84
CA ILE A 540 20.13 6.36 7.02
C ILE A 540 20.04 5.31 8.14
N HIS A 541 18.98 4.52 8.18
CA HIS A 541 18.75 3.55 9.24
C HIS A 541 19.73 2.37 9.11
N LEU A 542 20.22 1.85 10.24
CA LEU A 542 21.03 0.61 10.21
C LEU A 542 20.23 -0.57 9.65
N SER A 543 18.92 -0.63 9.95
CA SER A 543 17.99 -1.64 9.45
C SER A 543 17.57 -1.42 7.99
N ALA A 544 17.94 -0.29 7.36
CA ALA A 544 17.68 -0.08 5.94
C ALA A 544 18.56 -1.06 5.15
N TYR A 545 17.92 -2.09 4.60
CA TYR A 545 18.54 -3.03 3.65
C TYR A 545 19.14 -2.22 2.52
N ASP A 546 20.46 -2.28 2.37
CA ASP A 546 21.19 -1.52 1.35
C ASP A 546 22.55 -2.19 1.13
N PRO A 547 22.59 -3.26 0.31
CA PRO A 547 23.82 -3.95 -0.05
C PRO A 547 24.89 -3.04 -0.65
N GLY A 548 24.50 -2.05 -1.46
CA GLY A 548 25.43 -1.08 -2.04
C GLY A 548 26.17 -0.29 -0.96
N LYS A 549 25.45 0.23 0.04
CA LYS A 549 26.02 0.93 1.21
C LYS A 549 26.98 0.05 1.97
N TRP A 550 26.61 -1.21 2.20
CA TRP A 550 27.45 -2.14 2.96
C TRP A 550 28.73 -2.48 2.22
N LEU A 551 28.66 -2.73 0.91
CA LEU A 551 29.82 -2.97 0.07
C LEU A 551 30.75 -1.75 0.05
N ILE A 552 30.22 -0.56 -0.21
CA ILE A 552 31.01 0.68 -0.25
C ILE A 552 31.70 0.93 1.09
N CYS A 553 30.99 0.72 2.21
CA CYS A 553 31.53 0.87 3.55
C CYS A 553 32.64 -0.17 3.82
N PHE A 554 32.41 -1.43 3.49
CA PHE A 554 33.40 -2.50 3.67
C PHE A 554 34.68 -2.24 2.89
N LEU A 555 34.58 -1.85 1.61
CA LEU A 555 35.74 -1.51 0.78
C LEU A 555 36.53 -0.32 1.33
N SER A 556 35.88 0.58 2.08
CA SER A 556 36.55 1.75 2.65
C SER A 556 37.51 1.40 3.77
N TRP A 557 37.29 0.28 4.47
CA TRP A 557 38.20 -0.22 5.50
C TRP A 557 39.57 -0.62 4.92
N PHE A 558 39.64 -0.89 3.62
CA PHE A 558 40.85 -1.24 2.89
C PHE A 558 41.38 -0.09 2.03
N GLY A 559 40.79 1.11 2.12
CA GLY A 559 41.15 2.26 1.28
C GLY A 559 40.79 2.11 -0.20
N LEU A 560 39.98 1.11 -0.56
CA LEU A 560 39.57 0.86 -1.94
C LEU A 560 38.45 1.80 -2.40
N THR A 561 37.64 2.26 -1.45
CA THR A 561 36.69 3.36 -1.57
C THR A 561 37.01 4.40 -0.49
N TYR A 562 36.81 5.68 -0.76
CA TYR A 562 37.13 6.77 0.15
C TYR A 562 36.23 7.99 -0.11
N ASN A 563 36.32 9.02 0.72
CA ASN A 563 35.46 10.22 0.63
C ASN A 563 33.95 9.91 0.60
N LEU A 564 33.48 8.95 1.41
CA LEU A 564 32.08 8.58 1.50
C LEU A 564 31.25 9.76 2.03
N LYS A 565 30.56 10.47 1.14
CA LYS A 565 29.83 11.70 1.44
C LYS A 565 28.55 11.40 2.22
N ARG A 566 28.28 12.23 3.23
CA ARG A 566 27.07 12.16 4.05
C ARG A 566 26.55 13.56 4.30
N PHE A 567 25.23 13.73 4.28
CA PHE A 567 24.63 14.98 4.73
C PHE A 567 24.70 15.10 6.26
N PRO A 568 24.78 16.33 6.81
CA PRO A 568 24.65 16.58 8.25
C PRO A 568 23.34 16.02 8.81
N ALA A 569 23.41 15.32 9.94
CA ALA A 569 22.25 14.65 10.55
C ALA A 569 21.11 15.61 10.91
N GLU A 570 21.42 16.88 11.19
CA GLU A 570 20.44 17.92 11.50
C GLU A 570 19.46 18.17 10.33
N LEU A 571 19.91 18.05 9.08
CA LEU A 571 19.04 18.26 7.92
C LEU A 571 17.94 17.19 7.82
N PHE A 572 18.24 15.96 8.22
CA PHE A 572 17.25 14.88 8.27
C PHE A 572 16.16 15.17 9.29
N VAL A 573 16.55 15.75 10.45
CA VAL A 573 15.60 16.14 11.50
C VAL A 573 14.74 17.31 11.03
N LYS A 574 15.34 18.32 10.38
CA LYS A 574 14.62 19.46 9.80
C LYS A 574 13.55 19.01 8.80
N GLY A 575 13.88 18.14 7.84
CA GLY A 575 12.89 17.63 6.87
C GLY A 575 11.73 16.91 7.54
N LYS A 576 12.00 16.07 8.54
CA LYS A 576 10.95 15.37 9.30
C LYS A 576 10.05 16.32 10.10
N ILE A 577 10.64 17.36 10.71
CA ILE A 577 9.86 18.38 11.43
C ILE A 577 8.98 19.15 10.45
N GLN A 578 9.50 19.57 9.30
CA GLN A 578 8.73 20.28 8.26
C GLN A 578 7.53 19.45 7.79
N MET A 579 7.73 18.14 7.54
CA MET A 579 6.64 17.23 7.18
C MET A 579 5.61 17.06 8.30
N ALA A 580 6.07 16.98 9.56
CA ALA A 580 5.19 16.90 10.72
C ALA A 580 4.38 18.19 10.93
N GLU A 581 5.00 19.36 10.78
CA GLU A 581 4.35 20.67 10.85
C GLU A 581 3.25 20.79 9.80
N LYS A 582 3.54 20.40 8.55
CA LYS A 582 2.54 20.39 7.46
C LYS A 582 1.33 19.53 7.82
N LYS A 583 1.57 18.31 8.32
CA LYS A 583 0.50 17.40 8.76
C LYS A 583 -0.30 17.97 9.93
N ILE A 584 0.37 18.60 10.90
CA ILE A 584 -0.29 19.27 12.03
C ILE A 584 -1.15 20.43 11.53
N GLN A 585 -0.67 21.22 10.56
CA GLN A 585 -1.44 22.32 9.97
C GLN A 585 -2.69 21.82 9.23
N GLU A 586 -2.58 20.73 8.46
CA GLU A 586 -3.74 20.10 7.80
C GLU A 586 -4.77 19.59 8.81
N GLN A 587 -4.32 18.91 9.87
CA GLN A 587 -5.19 18.48 10.97
C GLN A 587 -5.83 19.67 11.69
N ARG A 588 -5.07 20.76 11.89
CA ARG A 588 -5.56 21.99 12.51
C ARG A 588 -6.65 22.63 11.67
N LYS A 589 -6.50 22.68 10.34
CA LYS A 589 -7.52 23.21 9.40
C LYS A 589 -8.83 22.42 9.40
N ALA A 590 -8.79 21.14 9.73
CA ALA A 590 -9.98 20.29 9.81
C ALA A 590 -10.83 20.52 11.08
N LEU A 591 -10.34 21.29 12.04
CA LEU A 591 -11.00 21.57 13.31
C LEU A 591 -11.46 23.04 13.36
N PHE A 592 -12.60 23.29 14.01
CA PHE A 592 -13.07 24.65 14.26
C PHE A 592 -12.38 25.24 15.49
N TRP A 593 -11.51 26.23 15.27
CA TRP A 593 -10.80 26.96 16.33
C TRP A 593 -11.39 28.35 16.62
N GLY A 594 -12.61 28.61 16.13
CA GLY A 594 -13.19 29.94 16.12
C GLY A 594 -12.73 30.83 14.96
N LYS A 595 -13.19 32.08 14.96
CA LYS A 595 -12.77 33.08 13.98
C LYS A 595 -11.29 33.40 14.18
N ASP A 596 -10.58 33.54 13.07
CA ASP A 596 -9.18 33.96 13.10
C ASP A 596 -9.08 35.37 13.68
N ILE A 597 -8.10 35.59 14.55
CA ILE A 597 -7.92 36.86 15.25
C ILE A 597 -7.76 38.02 14.25
N SER A 598 -7.08 37.78 13.12
CA SER A 598 -6.88 38.78 12.07
C SER A 598 -8.17 39.21 11.36
N GLN A 599 -9.25 38.43 11.49
CA GLN A 599 -10.55 38.69 10.87
C GLN A 599 -11.58 39.25 11.87
N LEU A 600 -11.19 39.44 13.14
CA LEU A 600 -12.10 39.93 14.16
C LEU A 600 -12.30 41.46 14.05
N PRO A 601 -13.54 41.97 14.17
CA PRO A 601 -13.79 43.40 14.25
C PRO A 601 -13.18 43.97 15.54
N SER A 602 -12.73 45.22 15.48
CA SER A 602 -12.16 45.93 16.63
C SER A 602 -13.25 46.69 17.41
N TYR A 603 -13.19 46.62 18.74
CA TYR A 603 -14.08 47.32 19.66
C TYR A 603 -13.29 48.08 20.71
N THR A 604 -13.74 49.28 21.03
CA THR A 604 -13.29 50.00 22.24
C THR A 604 -13.99 49.46 23.48
N ARG A 605 -13.43 49.70 24.67
CA ARG A 605 -14.07 49.34 25.95
C ARG A 605 -15.47 49.97 26.12
N ALA A 606 -15.68 51.16 25.58
CA ALA A 606 -16.98 51.83 25.60
C ALA A 606 -18.02 51.09 24.74
N GLN A 607 -17.62 50.67 23.52
CA GLN A 607 -18.48 49.89 22.64
C GLN A 607 -18.82 48.53 23.24
N VAL A 608 -17.86 47.82 23.86
CA VAL A 608 -18.15 46.55 24.55
C VAL A 608 -19.20 46.75 25.65
N LYS A 609 -19.07 47.81 26.46
CA LYS A 609 -20.09 48.14 27.49
C LYS A 609 -21.45 48.43 26.88
N GLU A 610 -21.49 49.13 25.74
CA GLU A 610 -22.73 49.44 25.04
C GLU A 610 -23.42 48.16 24.51
N MET A 611 -22.68 47.26 23.87
CA MET A 611 -23.20 45.97 23.38
C MET A 611 -23.76 45.11 24.53
N VAL A 612 -23.12 45.12 25.69
CA VAL A 612 -23.59 44.41 26.88
C VAL A 612 -24.87 45.06 27.47
N GLN A 613 -24.90 46.39 27.58
CA GLN A 613 -26.01 47.10 28.25
C GLN A 613 -27.26 47.22 27.38
N LYS A 614 -27.08 47.61 26.11
CA LYS A 614 -28.16 47.89 25.15
C LYS A 614 -28.58 46.64 24.39
N GLU A 615 -27.63 45.89 23.83
CA GLU A 615 -27.92 44.69 23.03
C GLU A 615 -27.96 43.39 23.85
N LYS A 616 -27.75 43.47 25.17
CA LYS A 616 -27.81 42.32 26.10
C LYS A 616 -26.84 41.18 25.73
N LYS A 617 -25.72 41.51 25.08
CA LYS A 617 -24.66 40.54 24.78
C LYS A 617 -23.98 40.03 26.04
N GLN A 618 -23.63 38.74 26.09
CA GLN A 618 -22.87 38.15 27.19
C GLN A 618 -21.37 38.17 26.91
N TRP A 619 -20.84 39.38 26.70
CA TRP A 619 -19.44 39.55 26.29
C TRP A 619 -18.49 39.67 27.48
N ILE A 620 -17.36 38.98 27.41
CA ILE A 620 -16.24 39.14 28.35
C ILE A 620 -14.95 39.45 27.59
N ILE A 621 -13.99 40.08 28.27
CA ILE A 621 -12.68 40.40 27.70
C ILE A 621 -11.63 39.51 28.35
N ILE A 622 -10.84 38.79 27.54
CA ILE A 622 -9.67 38.03 28.00
C ILE A 622 -8.52 38.29 27.03
N SER A 623 -7.38 38.76 27.55
CA SER A 623 -6.15 39.05 26.78
C SER A 623 -6.40 39.89 25.53
N ASP A 624 -7.14 41.00 25.70
CA ASP A 624 -7.53 41.93 24.62
C ASP A 624 -8.39 41.31 23.50
N VAL A 625 -9.01 40.16 23.74
CA VAL A 625 -10.00 39.55 22.85
C VAL A 625 -11.37 39.54 23.53
N VAL A 626 -12.41 39.87 22.76
CA VAL A 626 -13.81 39.87 23.20
C VAL A 626 -14.45 38.53 22.82
N TYR A 627 -15.09 37.88 23.79
CA TYR A 627 -15.73 36.58 23.64
C TYR A 627 -17.22 36.66 23.98
N ASP A 628 -18.07 35.98 23.21
CA ASP A 628 -19.50 35.90 23.45
C ASP A 628 -19.88 34.56 24.09
N LEU A 629 -20.27 34.61 25.36
CA LEU A 629 -20.59 33.43 26.16
C LEU A 629 -22.09 33.11 26.20
N ALA A 630 -22.91 33.73 25.35
CA ALA A 630 -24.38 33.56 25.36
C ALA A 630 -24.84 32.09 25.30
N GLU A 631 -24.11 31.24 24.58
CA GLU A 631 -24.41 29.81 24.42
C GLU A 631 -23.61 28.89 25.36
N PHE A 632 -22.79 29.45 26.25
CA PHE A 632 -21.90 28.70 27.15
C PHE A 632 -22.45 28.67 28.59
N ASN A 633 -23.27 27.67 28.87
CA ASN A 633 -24.04 27.51 30.12
C ASN A 633 -23.61 26.31 30.98
N TYR A 634 -22.45 25.73 30.71
CA TYR A 634 -21.91 24.54 31.37
C TYR A 634 -20.51 24.78 31.94
N HIS A 635 -20.24 26.00 32.41
CA HIS A 635 -18.97 26.34 33.06
C HIS A 635 -18.75 25.49 34.33
N PRO A 636 -17.67 24.70 34.43
CA PRO A 636 -17.48 23.77 35.56
C PRO A 636 -17.36 24.44 36.93
N GLY A 637 -16.88 25.69 36.97
CA GLY A 637 -16.83 26.48 38.20
C GLY A 637 -18.19 27.04 38.63
N GLY A 638 -19.23 26.92 37.80
CA GLY A 638 -20.54 27.54 38.00
C GLY A 638 -20.73 28.82 37.18
N GLN A 639 -21.98 29.13 36.85
CA GLN A 639 -22.38 30.23 35.98
C GLN A 639 -22.11 31.62 36.58
N GLN A 640 -22.18 31.73 37.91
CA GLN A 640 -22.03 33.01 38.61
C GLN A 640 -20.67 33.68 38.34
N PHE A 641 -19.61 32.89 38.18
CA PHE A 641 -18.28 33.41 37.83
C PHE A 641 -18.20 34.00 36.41
N ILE A 642 -19.08 33.59 35.49
CA ILE A 642 -19.20 34.24 34.19
C ILE A 642 -19.97 35.55 34.36
N ASP A 643 -21.11 35.49 35.05
CA ASP A 643 -22.02 36.63 35.24
C ASP A 643 -21.30 37.83 35.90
N ASP A 644 -20.42 37.56 36.86
CA ASP A 644 -19.61 38.58 37.55
C ASP A 644 -18.66 39.36 36.61
N TYR A 645 -18.28 38.76 35.48
CA TYR A 645 -17.32 39.29 34.52
C TYR A 645 -17.95 39.77 33.20
N ILE A 646 -19.27 39.68 33.03
CA ILE A 646 -19.95 40.25 31.84
C ILE A 646 -19.64 41.76 31.72
N GLY A 647 -19.10 42.15 30.57
CA GLY A 647 -18.66 43.50 30.25
C GLY A 647 -17.33 43.94 30.89
N LYS A 648 -16.59 43.01 31.52
CA LYS A 648 -15.33 43.27 32.22
C LYS A 648 -14.18 42.45 31.65
N ASP A 649 -12.98 42.80 32.10
CA ASP A 649 -11.73 42.11 31.79
C ASP A 649 -11.46 41.00 32.80
N ALA A 650 -11.57 39.75 32.34
CA ALA A 650 -11.37 38.53 33.11
C ALA A 650 -9.95 37.96 32.96
N THR A 651 -9.02 38.65 32.28
CA THR A 651 -7.70 38.12 31.93
C THR A 651 -6.94 37.58 33.14
N LYS A 652 -6.92 38.35 34.25
CA LYS A 652 -6.22 37.94 35.47
C LYS A 652 -6.84 36.70 36.10
N ALA A 653 -8.16 36.63 36.16
CA ALA A 653 -8.88 35.48 36.72
C ALA A 653 -8.66 34.22 35.86
N PHE A 654 -8.60 34.37 34.54
CA PHE A 654 -8.47 33.28 33.58
C PHE A 654 -7.04 32.73 33.41
N ASN A 655 -6.01 33.59 33.52
CA ASN A 655 -4.60 33.23 33.31
C ASN A 655 -3.79 33.03 34.61
N GLY A 656 -4.44 32.67 35.73
CA GLY A 656 -3.70 32.16 36.90
C GLY A 656 -3.57 33.07 38.12
N VAL A 657 -4.26 34.23 38.21
CA VAL A 657 -4.41 34.90 39.53
C VAL A 657 -5.39 34.13 40.42
N VAL A 658 -6.33 33.40 39.82
CA VAL A 658 -7.30 32.55 40.52
C VAL A 658 -7.25 31.12 39.98
N TYR A 659 -7.28 30.96 38.65
CA TYR A 659 -7.18 29.64 38.02
C TYR A 659 -6.42 29.75 36.70
N ASP A 660 -5.41 28.91 36.46
CA ASP A 660 -4.76 28.81 35.16
C ASP A 660 -5.51 27.79 34.30
N HIS A 661 -6.33 28.30 33.38
CA HIS A 661 -7.23 27.46 32.60
C HIS A 661 -6.47 26.51 31.67
N SER A 662 -6.91 25.25 31.64
CA SER A 662 -6.32 24.21 30.80
C SER A 662 -6.41 24.51 29.30
N PHE A 663 -5.61 23.83 28.49
CA PHE A 663 -5.72 23.91 27.03
C PHE A 663 -7.13 23.59 26.51
N ALA A 664 -7.86 22.66 27.15
CA ALA A 664 -9.24 22.35 26.76
C ALA A 664 -10.17 23.55 26.96
N ALA A 665 -10.07 24.24 28.10
CA ALA A 665 -10.86 25.45 28.37
C ALA A 665 -10.51 26.59 27.41
N ARG A 666 -9.21 26.78 27.12
CA ARG A 666 -8.73 27.76 26.14
C ARG A 666 -9.25 27.46 24.73
N ASN A 667 -9.23 26.21 24.31
CA ASN A 667 -9.75 25.79 23.00
C ASN A 667 -11.26 26.03 22.86
N ILE A 668 -12.04 25.79 23.92
CA ILE A 668 -13.48 26.10 23.94
C ILE A 668 -13.68 27.61 23.81
N LEU A 669 -12.97 28.40 24.62
CA LEU A 669 -13.06 29.85 24.61
C LEU A 669 -12.73 30.43 23.22
N ASP A 670 -11.73 29.88 22.53
CA ASP A 670 -11.33 30.30 21.19
C ASP A 670 -12.48 30.21 20.16
N THR A 671 -13.40 29.26 20.33
CA THR A 671 -14.58 29.12 19.45
C THR A 671 -15.59 30.26 19.58
N MET A 672 -15.50 31.06 20.64
CA MET A 672 -16.47 32.07 21.05
C MET A 672 -15.99 33.51 20.78
N ARG A 673 -14.88 33.69 20.05
CA ARG A 673 -14.33 35.01 19.73
C ARG A 673 -15.28 35.83 18.84
N VAL A 674 -15.47 37.10 19.21
CA VAL A 674 -16.32 38.04 18.46
C VAL A 674 -15.63 39.35 18.12
N GLY A 675 -14.53 39.72 18.79
CA GLY A 675 -13.83 40.95 18.49
C GLY A 675 -12.45 41.07 19.13
N LEU A 676 -11.70 42.06 18.67
CA LEU A 676 -10.45 42.52 19.29
C LEU A 676 -10.71 43.79 20.10
N LEU A 677 -10.11 43.90 21.27
CA LEU A 677 -10.15 45.12 22.04
C LEU A 677 -9.05 46.08 21.54
N VAL A 678 -9.46 47.28 21.17
CA VAL A 678 -8.54 48.38 20.85
C VAL A 678 -8.65 49.46 21.92
N ASN A 679 -7.52 50.09 22.23
CA ASN A 679 -7.43 51.12 23.26
C ASN A 679 -8.24 52.37 22.94
#